data_AF-A0AAF0RQJ8-F1
#
_entry.id   AF-A0AAF0RQJ8-F1
#
_cell.length_a   1.000
_cell.length_b   1.000
_cell.length_c   1.000
_cell.angle_alpha   90.00
_cell.angle_beta   90.00
_cell.angle_gamma   90.00
#
_symmetry.space_group_name_H-M   'P 1'
#
loop_
_entity.id
_entity.type
_entity.pdbx_description
1 polymer ?
#
loop_
_entity_poly.entity_id
_entity_poly.type
_entity_poly.pdbx_seq_one_letter_code
_entity_poly.pdbx_strand_id
1 'polypeptide(L)'
;MTSPQAISLGDPRLQAGNAAEPTWDGWRTQLTGVGGTSPLTHFSDHPRARIELSTTHPGGLAQFITGKTTLLSSLIRDEVALRAARVAAGHVEAKGTELATVRGIDAVKLGIGMADWKHGDEQFRGPVLLRPLAIRRHGRDFEVRLLGEPVLNPGLADALHEQFGVILDAQSFVALAQQDGSFTPNPVIDRLRGLTAHIPGFSVHARLVVSTFAEVATGMVEDTGDLSHPVLDALAGNPSAKWQVEQSYHPVEQTPSDERSPETDTLLLDADDEQENVIAQITAGNSIVVKTLPGTGGTQTIVNALGGLVAANKRVLVVSPRRATLRGIAARFGEVQLPGVAVTPSTLRRDVVRAIARNEKAARPNLREVDDALVRLRKVLKDYRGSLTRKDPDFGVSVLDCLVELSRLSLLPVAPSTTARLSKQSVASMVDGRSRVAETMVSAANLGEFRYGPDDSPWYGAKFGSSDGAQRAHRIAKDLDADGLPTLLRRAHDLVSSTHMRQFTTINELGIYLRLLTEIRDTLDRFLPVVFDRSVSELVAATAPRGEGAPMSSTNRRRLKKLAREYVRPGVHVSDLHEALTRVQQQRVLWQRYVAAGVNPEVPTGIADVQVLFSNVAEDLARLDEPLGRTERDRQLANTPVDQLVPTIAELAAESDVLHNLQERTELMQTLRDLQLEPLITDLANRHVPDVQVPAELELAWWQSALETMLESDRALLGANTDMLDRVEADFRLVDDAHAAGVSQGLAWQLAENWKVGLVDWPEEATALKTQLRDGAITSRLLQDSAPHLSRSIAPVWLASPYEVPQIADTMPFDTVILVDAGAVTIAETVGAVRRARQTVVFGDPVTQTPSPFRIAVDPEHRALQVDEGTLDAFHADSALAKLSTLLPTLSLSRSYRAGGEDLAELVNRRFYGGKIESLPWAGSFLGHGSIALDYVSDGKAVPDPESGAVESVDAEVDRVVRLVIDHARTRPTESLMVITASAKHAVRVEQAVLTAAQGHKDLTEFVIGDRAEPFIVATLEQSVAQSRDRVVFSIGYGRTPHGRVLRDFGPLGKPGGERLLAVAMTRARRSMVIVTCFQPSDIEAERMGHGTVALAEILAEVRARTTAEYVPDDSDPLLVDLARRLEMRGIPVALGHRGKLGLVAAHGGVCVTIETDASLVKGSLRESLRLRPEVLRRLGWHYVRVHAFQLFSDPDRVADTVAAVLGVDRGATQEISIPPIPARR
;
A
#
# COMPACT_ATOMS: atom_id res chain seq x y z
N MET A 1 -13.86 43.51 -30.47
CA MET A 1 -14.85 43.44 -31.56
C MET A 1 -15.65 42.16 -31.34
N THR A 2 -16.91 42.26 -30.90
CA THR A 2 -17.59 41.23 -30.10
C THR A 2 -18.80 40.55 -30.76
N SER A 3 -18.96 40.62 -32.09
CA SER A 3 -19.93 39.77 -32.80
C SER A 3 -19.36 39.30 -34.15
N PRO A 4 -19.10 37.98 -34.34
CA PRO A 4 -18.62 37.42 -35.61
C PRO A 4 -19.54 37.73 -36.80
N GLN A 5 -20.84 37.91 -36.53
CA GLN A 5 -21.88 38.19 -37.53
C GLN A 5 -21.82 39.61 -38.12
N ALA A 6 -20.97 40.49 -37.59
CA ALA A 6 -20.78 41.86 -38.10
C ALA A 6 -19.60 41.97 -39.09
N ILE A 7 -18.90 40.87 -39.39
CA ILE A 7 -17.81 40.86 -40.38
C ILE A 7 -18.44 40.64 -41.76
N SER A 8 -18.57 41.72 -42.53
CA SER A 8 -18.94 41.63 -43.95
C SER A 8 -17.75 41.12 -44.75
N LEU A 9 -17.88 39.96 -45.39
CA LEU A 9 -16.84 39.34 -46.23
C LEU A 9 -16.80 39.92 -47.66
N GLY A 10 -17.65 40.89 -47.99
CA GLY A 10 -17.68 41.56 -49.30
C GLY A 10 -18.24 40.72 -50.46
N ASP A 11 -18.34 39.40 -50.33
CA ASP A 11 -19.05 38.49 -51.25
C ASP A 11 -20.37 38.02 -50.61
N PRO A 12 -21.55 38.31 -51.20
CA PRO A 12 -22.85 37.92 -50.66
C PRO A 12 -23.07 36.40 -50.62
N ARG A 13 -22.18 35.59 -51.22
CA ARG A 13 -22.22 34.12 -51.14
C ARG A 13 -21.46 33.55 -49.94
N LEU A 14 -20.65 34.37 -49.26
CA LEU A 14 -19.87 33.96 -48.09
C LEU A 14 -20.52 34.53 -46.83
N GLN A 15 -21.03 33.66 -45.97
CA GLN A 15 -21.51 34.02 -44.63
C GLN A 15 -20.44 33.71 -43.59
N ALA A 16 -20.13 34.68 -42.72
CA ALA A 16 -19.30 34.44 -41.55
C ALA A 16 -20.08 33.57 -40.54
N GLY A 17 -19.58 32.39 -40.23
CA GLY A 17 -20.18 31.44 -39.28
C GLY A 17 -19.18 31.02 -38.19
N ASN A 18 -19.68 30.41 -37.11
CA ASN A 18 -18.81 29.81 -36.10
C ASN A 18 -18.13 28.57 -36.70
N ALA A 19 -16.81 28.44 -36.54
CA ALA A 19 -16.05 27.28 -37.00
C ALA A 19 -16.55 25.96 -36.38
N ALA A 20 -17.21 26.03 -35.23
CA ALA A 20 -17.80 24.89 -34.54
C ALA A 20 -19.15 24.42 -35.10
N GLU A 21 -19.86 25.27 -35.87
CA GLU A 21 -21.26 25.02 -36.30
C GLU A 21 -21.44 23.70 -37.08
N PRO A 22 -20.57 23.34 -38.05
CA PRO A 22 -20.73 22.08 -38.78
C PRO A 22 -20.67 20.84 -37.87
N THR A 23 -19.83 20.88 -36.84
CA THR A 23 -19.71 19.79 -35.87
C THR A 23 -20.93 19.76 -34.94
N TRP A 24 -21.45 20.93 -34.55
CA TRP A 24 -22.69 21.04 -33.77
C TRP A 24 -23.88 20.46 -34.52
N ASP A 25 -24.03 20.77 -35.81
CA ASP A 25 -25.07 20.19 -36.67
C ASP A 25 -24.91 18.67 -36.80
N GLY A 26 -23.66 18.19 -36.82
CA GLY A 26 -23.34 16.77 -36.73
C GLY A 26 -23.87 16.13 -35.44
N TRP A 27 -23.64 16.75 -34.28
CA TRP A 27 -24.17 16.27 -32.99
C TRP A 27 -25.70 16.32 -32.94
N ARG A 28 -26.33 17.40 -33.43
CA ARG A 28 -27.80 17.50 -33.55
C ARG A 28 -28.37 16.36 -34.39
N THR A 29 -27.74 16.06 -35.52
CA THR A 29 -28.13 14.95 -36.40
C THR A 29 -27.95 13.59 -35.74
N GLN A 30 -26.91 13.39 -34.92
CA GLN A 30 -26.77 12.16 -34.15
C GLN A 30 -27.88 12.01 -33.11
N LEU A 31 -28.25 13.12 -32.43
CA LEU A 31 -29.29 13.12 -31.39
C LEU A 31 -30.68 12.77 -31.91
N THR A 32 -31.03 13.11 -33.15
CA THR A 32 -32.33 12.72 -33.75
C THR A 32 -32.50 11.21 -33.88
N GLY A 33 -31.40 10.46 -33.96
CA GLY A 33 -31.41 8.99 -34.04
C GLY A 33 -31.38 8.27 -32.68
N VAL A 34 -31.16 8.98 -31.57
CA VAL A 34 -31.00 8.38 -30.24
C VAL A 34 -32.32 7.76 -29.78
N GLY A 35 -32.27 6.48 -29.40
CA GLY A 35 -33.47 5.73 -28.97
C GLY A 35 -34.32 5.19 -30.12
N GLY A 36 -33.93 5.43 -31.38
CA GLY A 36 -34.65 4.97 -32.57
C GLY A 36 -36.00 5.65 -32.77
N THR A 37 -36.86 5.06 -33.61
CA THR A 37 -38.20 5.60 -33.89
C THR A 37 -39.05 5.66 -32.61
N SER A 38 -39.69 6.79 -32.37
CA SER A 38 -40.46 7.04 -31.14
C SER A 38 -41.67 6.12 -31.01
N PRO A 39 -41.76 5.26 -29.97
CA PRO A 39 -42.95 4.46 -29.71
C PRO A 39 -44.13 5.31 -29.20
N LEU A 40 -43.93 6.61 -28.96
CA LEU A 40 -45.01 7.53 -28.59
C LEU A 40 -45.91 7.87 -29.79
N THR A 41 -45.37 7.87 -30.99
CA THR A 41 -46.07 8.21 -32.24
C THR A 41 -46.03 7.11 -33.29
N HIS A 42 -45.12 6.15 -33.17
CA HIS A 42 -44.92 5.01 -34.08
C HIS A 42 -44.87 3.69 -33.31
N PHE A 43 -45.88 3.44 -32.49
CA PHE A 43 -45.99 2.22 -31.72
C PHE A 43 -46.18 0.99 -32.63
N SER A 44 -45.23 0.05 -32.55
CA SER A 44 -45.33 -1.25 -33.22
C SER A 44 -46.36 -2.15 -32.50
N ASP A 45 -47.54 -2.30 -33.10
CA ASP A 45 -48.60 -3.16 -32.57
C ASP A 45 -48.38 -4.62 -32.98
N HIS A 46 -47.17 -5.15 -32.74
CA HIS A 46 -46.86 -6.56 -32.90
C HIS A 46 -47.23 -7.35 -31.61
N PRO A 47 -47.86 -8.55 -31.68
CA PRO A 47 -48.32 -9.29 -30.50
C PRO A 47 -47.23 -9.66 -29.50
N ARG A 48 -45.98 -9.80 -29.96
CA ARG A 48 -44.81 -10.06 -29.09
C ARG A 48 -44.14 -8.80 -28.53
N ALA A 49 -44.57 -7.62 -28.96
CA ALA A 49 -44.05 -6.33 -28.52
C ALA A 49 -44.92 -5.68 -27.42
N ARG A 50 -46.07 -6.30 -27.08
CA ARG A 50 -47.06 -5.70 -26.20
C ARG A 50 -47.79 -6.72 -25.34
N ILE A 51 -48.17 -6.32 -24.13
CA ILE A 51 -49.14 -7.04 -23.30
C ILE A 51 -50.50 -6.40 -23.52
N GLU A 52 -51.46 -7.16 -24.05
CA GLU A 52 -52.82 -6.71 -24.28
C GLU A 52 -53.67 -6.90 -23.02
N LEU A 53 -54.21 -5.81 -22.46
CA LEU A 53 -55.01 -5.82 -21.24
C LEU A 53 -56.47 -5.36 -21.46
N SER A 54 -56.90 -5.22 -22.72
CA SER A 54 -58.27 -4.78 -23.04
C SER A 54 -59.36 -5.81 -22.71
N THR A 55 -59.02 -7.10 -22.63
CA THR A 55 -59.95 -8.21 -22.30
C THR A 55 -59.58 -8.89 -20.98
N THR A 56 -59.41 -8.10 -19.92
CA THR A 56 -58.99 -8.60 -18.60
C THR A 56 -60.14 -9.05 -17.71
N HIS A 57 -59.86 -9.96 -16.78
CA HIS A 57 -60.82 -10.42 -15.79
C HIS A 57 -61.14 -9.29 -14.78
N PRO A 58 -62.43 -8.95 -14.52
CA PRO A 58 -62.81 -7.79 -13.72
C PRO A 58 -62.17 -7.73 -12.33
N GLY A 59 -62.08 -8.87 -11.65
CA GLY A 59 -61.48 -8.93 -10.31
C GLY A 59 -59.98 -8.63 -10.28
N GLY A 60 -59.23 -9.05 -11.31
CA GLY A 60 -57.80 -8.75 -11.43
C GLY A 60 -57.58 -7.30 -11.86
N LEU A 61 -58.40 -6.82 -12.80
CA LEU A 61 -58.34 -5.44 -13.28
C LEU A 61 -58.60 -4.44 -12.15
N ALA A 62 -59.58 -4.70 -11.28
CA ALA A 62 -59.86 -3.86 -10.12
C ALA A 62 -58.65 -3.76 -9.17
N GLN A 63 -57.95 -4.86 -8.90
CA GLN A 63 -56.73 -4.85 -8.07
C GLN A 63 -55.60 -4.07 -8.75
N PHE A 64 -55.37 -4.31 -10.03
CA PHE A 64 -54.33 -3.64 -10.81
C PHE A 64 -54.53 -2.13 -10.90
N ILE A 65 -55.77 -1.68 -11.15
CA ILE A 65 -56.12 -0.25 -11.23
C ILE A 65 -55.87 0.46 -9.88
N THR A 66 -56.09 -0.21 -8.75
CA THR A 66 -55.78 0.34 -7.42
C THR A 66 -54.28 0.42 -7.10
N GLY A 67 -53.40 0.05 -8.03
CA GLY A 67 -51.94 0.11 -7.85
C GLY A 67 -51.36 -1.03 -7.00
N LYS A 68 -52.14 -2.10 -6.76
CA LYS A 68 -51.67 -3.32 -6.10
C LYS A 68 -50.88 -4.20 -7.07
N THR A 69 -49.84 -4.86 -6.56
CA THR A 69 -49.11 -5.88 -7.31
C THR A 69 -50.07 -6.99 -7.73
N THR A 70 -50.17 -7.24 -9.03
CA THR A 70 -51.13 -8.19 -9.61
C THR A 70 -50.41 -9.15 -10.54
N LEU A 71 -50.71 -10.45 -10.44
CA LEU A 71 -50.18 -11.45 -11.35
C LEU A 71 -50.85 -11.35 -12.73
N LEU A 72 -50.06 -11.53 -13.80
CA LEU A 72 -50.56 -11.50 -15.17
C LEU A 72 -51.63 -12.58 -15.41
N SER A 73 -51.49 -13.76 -14.80
CA SER A 73 -52.52 -14.82 -14.80
C SER A 73 -53.82 -14.45 -14.07
N SER A 74 -53.79 -13.49 -13.15
CA SER A 74 -55.01 -12.97 -12.51
C SER A 74 -55.74 -11.97 -13.39
N LEU A 75 -55.02 -11.32 -14.32
CA LEU A 75 -55.57 -10.39 -15.29
C LEU A 75 -56.10 -11.11 -16.54
N ILE A 76 -55.41 -12.14 -17.02
CA ILE A 76 -55.75 -12.85 -18.26
C ILE A 76 -56.04 -14.32 -17.92
N ARG A 77 -57.31 -14.74 -18.05
CA ARG A 77 -57.75 -16.11 -17.74
C ARG A 77 -57.74 -17.05 -18.94
N ASP A 78 -57.82 -16.53 -20.16
CA ASP A 78 -57.73 -17.35 -21.37
C ASP A 78 -56.29 -17.88 -21.53
N GLU A 79 -56.14 -19.19 -21.69
CA GLU A 79 -54.81 -19.83 -21.68
C GLU A 79 -53.95 -19.44 -22.89
N VAL A 80 -54.57 -19.26 -24.06
CA VAL A 80 -53.86 -18.89 -25.29
C VAL A 80 -53.38 -17.45 -25.21
N ALA A 81 -54.26 -16.54 -24.80
CA ALA A 81 -53.95 -15.13 -24.57
C ALA A 81 -52.92 -14.97 -23.44
N LEU A 82 -53.02 -15.73 -22.34
CA LEU A 82 -52.05 -15.70 -21.25
C LEU A 82 -50.68 -16.19 -21.70
N ARG A 83 -50.61 -17.22 -22.55
CA ARG A 83 -49.35 -17.69 -23.12
C ARG A 83 -48.70 -16.62 -24.00
N ALA A 84 -49.46 -15.97 -24.88
CA ALA A 84 -48.97 -14.87 -25.70
C ALA A 84 -48.52 -13.67 -24.85
N ALA A 85 -49.31 -13.29 -23.84
CA ALA A 85 -49.01 -12.21 -22.92
C ALA A 85 -47.73 -12.47 -22.11
N ARG A 86 -47.47 -13.70 -21.67
CA ARG A 86 -46.22 -14.08 -20.98
C ARG A 86 -44.99 -13.94 -21.87
N VAL A 87 -45.10 -14.31 -23.15
CA VAL A 87 -44.00 -14.12 -24.11
C VAL A 87 -43.71 -12.63 -24.30
N ALA A 88 -44.75 -11.82 -24.54
CA ALA A 88 -44.58 -10.38 -24.68
C ALA A 88 -44.06 -9.72 -23.39
N ALA A 89 -44.55 -10.16 -22.22
CA ALA A 89 -44.07 -9.70 -20.92
C ALA A 89 -42.57 -9.97 -20.73
N GLY A 90 -42.07 -11.13 -21.17
CA GLY A 90 -40.65 -11.43 -21.17
C GLY A 90 -39.83 -10.44 -22.01
N HIS A 91 -40.28 -10.09 -23.22
CA HIS A 91 -39.59 -9.10 -24.05
C HIS A 91 -39.66 -7.68 -23.47
N VAL A 92 -40.84 -7.28 -22.97
CA VAL A 92 -41.06 -5.94 -22.39
C VAL A 92 -40.26 -5.78 -21.10
N GLU A 93 -40.22 -6.80 -20.23
CA GLU A 93 -39.43 -6.79 -19.00
C GLU A 93 -37.93 -6.76 -19.32
N ALA A 94 -37.44 -7.64 -20.21
CA ALA A 94 -36.03 -7.64 -20.60
C ALA A 94 -35.60 -6.28 -21.18
N LYS A 95 -36.42 -5.70 -22.07
CA LYS A 95 -36.14 -4.40 -22.67
C LYS A 95 -36.23 -3.25 -21.66
N GLY A 96 -37.22 -3.30 -20.77
CA GLY A 96 -37.36 -2.34 -19.67
C GLY A 96 -36.17 -2.36 -18.73
N THR A 97 -35.71 -3.56 -18.35
CA THR A 97 -34.54 -3.76 -17.50
C THR A 97 -33.26 -3.27 -18.19
N GLU A 98 -33.05 -3.55 -19.48
CA GLU A 98 -31.95 -3.01 -20.28
C GLU A 98 -31.92 -1.47 -20.26
N LEU A 99 -33.04 -0.83 -20.64
CA LEU A 99 -33.15 0.63 -20.72
C LEU A 99 -32.98 1.29 -19.35
N ALA A 100 -33.56 0.73 -18.29
CA ALA A 100 -33.46 1.28 -16.95
C ALA A 100 -32.04 1.13 -16.36
N THR A 101 -31.33 0.04 -16.67
CA THR A 101 -30.01 -0.23 -16.08
C THR A 101 -28.87 0.41 -16.86
N VAL A 102 -28.88 0.29 -18.19
CA VAL A 102 -27.81 0.75 -19.08
C VAL A 102 -27.98 2.20 -19.53
N ARG A 103 -29.24 2.67 -19.65
CA ARG A 103 -29.56 4.02 -20.13
C ARG A 103 -30.18 4.92 -19.07
N GLY A 104 -30.66 4.37 -17.95
CA GLY A 104 -31.39 5.15 -16.96
C GLY A 104 -32.73 5.67 -17.47
N ILE A 105 -33.37 4.94 -18.39
CA ILE A 105 -34.67 5.30 -18.98
C ILE A 105 -35.75 4.37 -18.42
N ASP A 106 -36.75 4.93 -17.73
CA ASP A 106 -37.95 4.18 -17.30
C ASP A 106 -39.00 4.17 -18.42
N ALA A 107 -38.86 3.21 -19.33
CA ALA A 107 -39.69 3.14 -20.52
C ALA A 107 -40.99 2.32 -20.34
N VAL A 108 -41.08 1.42 -19.37
CA VAL A 108 -42.27 0.53 -19.26
C VAL A 108 -43.48 1.32 -18.74
N LYS A 109 -44.52 1.42 -19.56
CA LYS A 109 -45.75 2.14 -19.24
C LYS A 109 -46.98 1.39 -19.74
N LEU A 110 -48.10 1.63 -19.07
CA LEU A 110 -49.43 1.33 -19.57
C LEU A 110 -49.87 2.47 -20.50
N GLY A 111 -50.00 2.17 -21.79
CA GLY A 111 -50.72 2.99 -22.77
C GLY A 111 -52.23 2.81 -22.60
N ILE A 112 -52.94 3.93 -22.53
CA ILE A 112 -54.38 4.01 -22.31
C ILE A 112 -55.01 4.73 -23.49
N GLY A 113 -55.87 4.04 -24.21
CA GLY A 113 -56.38 4.49 -25.50
C GLY A 113 -55.30 4.45 -26.57
N MET A 114 -55.65 4.08 -27.80
CA MET A 114 -54.72 4.09 -28.94
C MET A 114 -55.28 4.98 -30.04
N ALA A 115 -54.51 5.98 -30.44
CA ALA A 115 -54.78 6.84 -31.59
C ALA A 115 -54.04 6.32 -32.81
N ASP A 116 -54.74 6.27 -33.93
CA ASP A 116 -54.27 5.84 -35.25
C ASP A 116 -54.59 6.94 -36.25
N TRP A 117 -53.60 7.43 -36.99
CA TRP A 117 -53.81 8.46 -38.00
C TRP A 117 -52.80 8.39 -39.14
N LYS A 118 -53.07 9.13 -40.21
CA LYS A 118 -52.20 9.26 -41.37
C LYS A 118 -51.89 10.73 -41.62
N HIS A 119 -50.63 11.05 -41.88
CA HIS A 119 -50.21 12.39 -42.29
C HIS A 119 -49.20 12.25 -43.44
N GLY A 120 -49.48 12.89 -44.58
CA GLY A 120 -48.76 12.61 -45.82
C GLY A 120 -48.88 11.15 -46.23
N ASP A 121 -47.74 10.49 -46.50
CA ASP A 121 -47.67 9.05 -46.81
C ASP A 121 -47.36 8.17 -45.60
N GLU A 122 -47.13 8.78 -44.43
CA GLU A 122 -46.71 8.09 -43.21
C GLU A 122 -47.90 7.76 -42.31
N GLN A 123 -47.83 6.60 -41.66
CA GLN A 123 -48.85 6.10 -40.73
C GLN A 123 -48.34 6.20 -39.29
N PHE A 124 -49.15 6.81 -38.44
CA PHE A 124 -48.84 7.06 -37.04
C PHE A 124 -49.77 6.27 -36.13
N ARG A 125 -49.22 5.82 -35.00
CA ARG A 125 -49.94 5.08 -33.97
C ARG A 125 -49.31 5.37 -32.61
N GLY A 126 -50.12 5.81 -31.65
CA GLY A 126 -49.62 6.15 -30.31
C GLY A 126 -50.67 6.04 -29.22
N PRO A 127 -50.28 5.80 -27.96
CA PRO A 127 -51.22 5.83 -26.85
C PRO A 127 -51.73 7.25 -26.55
N VAL A 128 -52.91 7.40 -25.98
CA VAL A 128 -53.46 8.71 -25.60
C VAL A 128 -52.89 9.17 -24.25
N LEU A 129 -53.04 8.33 -23.22
CA LEU A 129 -52.38 8.54 -21.92
C LEU A 129 -51.34 7.45 -21.67
N LEU A 130 -50.35 7.81 -20.88
CA LEU A 130 -49.27 6.94 -20.43
C LEU A 130 -49.30 6.88 -18.91
N ARG A 131 -49.24 5.68 -18.32
CA ARG A 131 -49.06 5.53 -16.88
C ARG A 131 -47.85 4.66 -16.57
N PRO A 132 -46.87 5.13 -15.77
CA PRO A 132 -45.72 4.33 -15.39
C PRO A 132 -46.12 2.97 -14.80
N LEU A 133 -45.38 1.91 -15.16
CA LEU A 133 -45.69 0.55 -14.74
C LEU A 133 -44.41 -0.21 -14.38
N ALA A 134 -44.39 -0.83 -13.21
CA ALA A 134 -43.38 -1.81 -12.86
C ALA A 134 -43.83 -3.21 -13.31
N ILE A 135 -42.92 -3.94 -13.95
CA ILE A 135 -43.08 -5.34 -14.34
C ILE A 135 -41.91 -6.13 -13.79
N ARG A 136 -42.19 -7.31 -13.22
CA ARG A 136 -41.17 -8.22 -12.68
C ARG A 136 -41.58 -9.65 -12.96
N ARG A 137 -40.61 -10.52 -13.22
CA ARG A 137 -40.86 -11.95 -13.34
C ARG A 137 -41.16 -12.59 -11.97
N HIS A 138 -42.17 -13.44 -11.90
CA HIS A 138 -42.56 -14.20 -10.70
C HIS A 138 -42.81 -15.67 -11.07
N GLY A 139 -41.81 -16.53 -10.88
CA GLY A 139 -41.88 -17.93 -11.31
C GLY A 139 -42.07 -18.04 -12.83
N ARG A 140 -43.15 -18.70 -13.26
CA ARG A 140 -43.54 -18.81 -14.69
C ARG A 140 -44.48 -17.69 -15.16
N ASP A 141 -44.77 -16.73 -14.28
CA ASP A 141 -45.68 -15.62 -14.52
C ASP A 141 -44.97 -14.28 -14.34
N PHE A 142 -45.72 -13.18 -14.45
CA PHE A 142 -45.20 -11.82 -14.24
C PHE A 142 -46.10 -11.06 -13.25
N GLU A 143 -45.48 -10.32 -12.35
CA GLU A 143 -46.13 -9.32 -11.52
C GLU A 143 -46.11 -7.97 -12.24
N VAL A 144 -47.25 -7.29 -12.26
CA VAL A 144 -47.40 -5.94 -12.79
C VAL A 144 -47.98 -5.02 -11.72
N ARG A 145 -47.51 -3.76 -11.70
CA ARG A 145 -47.96 -2.75 -10.75
C ARG A 145 -47.93 -1.35 -11.37
N LEU A 146 -49.05 -0.64 -11.31
CA LEU A 146 -49.11 0.77 -11.72
C LEU A 146 -48.38 1.67 -10.71
N LEU A 147 -47.64 2.63 -11.24
CA LEU A 147 -46.88 3.61 -10.49
C LEU A 147 -47.36 5.01 -10.86
N GLY A 148 -47.45 5.90 -9.86
CA GLY A 148 -47.79 7.30 -10.07
C GLY A 148 -49.13 7.54 -10.78
N GLU A 149 -49.26 8.74 -11.33
CA GLU A 149 -50.42 9.23 -12.07
C GLU A 149 -50.23 9.11 -13.59
N PRO A 150 -51.32 9.00 -14.38
CA PRO A 150 -51.23 9.02 -15.83
C PRO A 150 -50.83 10.42 -16.33
N VAL A 151 -50.13 10.47 -17.46
CA VAL A 151 -49.74 11.69 -18.17
C VAL A 151 -50.23 11.62 -19.62
N LEU A 152 -50.53 12.78 -20.21
CA LEU A 152 -50.79 12.87 -21.65
C LEU A 152 -49.54 12.45 -22.42
N ASN A 153 -49.72 11.66 -23.49
CA ASN A 153 -48.62 11.34 -24.39
C ASN A 153 -48.11 12.61 -25.07
N PRO A 154 -46.89 13.09 -24.77
CA PRO A 154 -46.37 14.34 -25.32
C PRO A 154 -46.23 14.25 -26.84
N GLY A 155 -45.67 13.16 -27.37
CA GLY A 155 -45.49 13.00 -28.81
C GLY A 155 -46.81 13.00 -29.59
N LEU A 156 -47.92 12.52 -29.01
CA LEU A 156 -49.24 12.65 -29.62
C LEU A 156 -49.74 14.11 -29.60
N ALA A 157 -49.53 14.82 -28.50
CA ALA A 157 -49.94 16.21 -28.37
C ALA A 157 -49.18 17.11 -29.35
N ASP A 158 -47.86 16.92 -29.45
CA ASP A 158 -46.98 17.64 -30.37
C ASP A 158 -47.37 17.35 -31.83
N ALA A 159 -47.54 16.06 -32.18
CA ALA A 159 -47.98 15.69 -33.53
C ALA A 159 -49.34 16.28 -33.89
N LEU A 160 -50.32 16.29 -32.98
CA LEU A 160 -51.63 16.90 -33.23
C LEU A 160 -51.57 18.41 -33.41
N HIS A 161 -50.69 19.07 -32.66
CA HIS A 161 -50.46 20.50 -32.78
C HIS A 161 -49.79 20.85 -34.12
N GLU A 162 -48.69 20.18 -34.45
CA GLU A 162 -47.89 20.44 -35.65
C GLU A 162 -48.61 20.06 -36.94
N GLN A 163 -49.27 18.89 -36.96
CA GLN A 163 -49.86 18.33 -38.18
C GLN A 163 -51.28 18.84 -38.45
N PHE A 164 -52.03 19.22 -37.41
CA PHE A 164 -53.45 19.54 -37.51
C PHE A 164 -53.87 20.81 -36.75
N GLY A 165 -52.96 21.49 -36.04
CA GLY A 165 -53.29 22.69 -35.25
C GLY A 165 -54.14 22.42 -34.00
N VAL A 166 -54.29 21.17 -33.59
CA VAL A 166 -55.13 20.79 -32.44
C VAL A 166 -54.30 20.82 -31.16
N ILE A 167 -54.64 21.72 -30.23
CA ILE A 167 -53.96 21.84 -28.94
C ILE A 167 -54.69 21.00 -27.90
N LEU A 168 -53.96 20.12 -27.21
CA LEU A 168 -54.48 19.31 -26.12
C LEU A 168 -54.03 19.88 -24.76
N ASP A 169 -54.99 20.19 -23.89
CA ASP A 169 -54.68 20.52 -22.50
C ASP A 169 -54.43 19.25 -21.68
N ALA A 170 -53.15 18.98 -21.38
CA ALA A 170 -52.71 17.81 -20.63
C ALA A 170 -53.39 17.68 -19.25
N GLN A 171 -53.61 18.78 -18.52
CA GLN A 171 -54.21 18.72 -17.19
C GLN A 171 -55.68 18.30 -17.26
N SER A 172 -56.44 18.88 -18.18
CA SER A 172 -57.83 18.50 -18.42
C SER A 172 -57.97 17.03 -18.85
N PHE A 173 -57.07 16.53 -19.71
CA PHE A 173 -57.08 15.14 -20.16
C PHE A 173 -56.77 14.15 -19.04
N VAL A 174 -55.80 14.46 -18.17
CA VAL A 174 -55.48 13.61 -17.00
C VAL A 174 -56.62 13.64 -15.98
N ALA A 175 -57.23 14.80 -15.75
CA ALA A 175 -58.38 14.92 -14.83
C ALA A 175 -59.59 14.09 -15.29
N LEU A 176 -59.85 14.01 -16.59
CA LEU A 176 -60.90 13.15 -17.16
C LEU A 176 -60.68 11.65 -16.91
N ALA A 177 -59.43 11.23 -16.66
CA ALA A 177 -59.09 9.86 -16.35
C ALA A 177 -59.39 9.48 -14.88
N GLN A 178 -59.74 10.45 -14.04
CA GLN A 178 -60.00 10.28 -12.61
C GLN A 178 -61.45 10.71 -12.28
N GLN A 179 -62.33 9.76 -11.96
CA GLN A 179 -63.69 10.04 -11.46
C GLN A 179 -63.90 9.36 -10.10
N ASP A 180 -64.33 10.12 -9.09
CA ASP A 180 -64.61 9.64 -7.73
C ASP A 180 -63.47 8.83 -7.09
N GLY A 181 -62.21 9.19 -7.41
CA GLY A 181 -61.02 8.47 -6.94
C GLY A 181 -60.76 7.13 -7.62
N SER A 182 -61.57 6.76 -8.62
CA SER A 182 -61.38 5.60 -9.48
C SER A 182 -60.87 6.02 -10.86
N PHE A 183 -59.98 5.20 -11.43
CA PHE A 183 -59.44 5.43 -12.77
C PHE A 183 -60.41 4.96 -13.85
N THR A 184 -60.85 5.87 -14.72
CA THR A 184 -61.84 5.62 -15.79
C THR A 184 -61.30 6.09 -17.14
N PRO A 185 -60.89 5.19 -18.06
CA PRO A 185 -60.22 5.59 -19.30
C PRO A 185 -61.16 6.12 -20.40
N ASN A 186 -62.45 5.75 -20.40
CA ASN A 186 -63.39 6.07 -21.49
C ASN A 186 -63.64 7.58 -21.72
N PRO A 187 -63.82 8.43 -20.68
CA PRO A 187 -64.07 9.86 -20.88
C PRO A 187 -62.96 10.58 -21.66
N VAL A 188 -61.70 10.17 -21.46
CA VAL A 188 -60.53 10.71 -22.15
C VAL A 188 -60.58 10.35 -23.65
N ILE A 189 -60.91 9.10 -23.94
CA ILE A 189 -61.01 8.57 -25.30
C ILE A 189 -62.13 9.26 -26.07
N ASP A 190 -63.30 9.42 -25.45
CA ASP A 190 -64.45 10.07 -26.06
C ASP A 190 -64.18 11.57 -26.31
N ARG A 191 -63.45 12.23 -25.39
CA ARG A 191 -63.01 13.61 -25.59
C ARG A 191 -62.10 13.75 -26.80
N LEU A 192 -61.08 12.89 -26.93
CA LEU A 192 -60.17 12.95 -28.08
C LEU A 192 -60.91 12.65 -29.38
N ARG A 193 -61.77 11.61 -29.40
CA ARG A 193 -62.57 11.25 -30.58
C ARG A 193 -63.46 12.41 -31.04
N GLY A 194 -64.05 13.15 -30.11
CA GLY A 194 -64.83 14.34 -30.42
C GLY A 194 -63.98 15.45 -31.04
N LEU A 195 -62.78 15.71 -30.51
CA LEU A 195 -61.87 16.73 -31.04
C LEU A 195 -61.34 16.37 -32.44
N THR A 196 -61.11 15.09 -32.73
CA THR A 196 -60.49 14.64 -33.98
C THR A 196 -61.48 14.09 -35.02
N ALA A 197 -62.78 14.11 -34.74
CA ALA A 197 -63.82 13.56 -35.63
C ALA A 197 -63.82 14.16 -37.06
N HIS A 198 -63.31 15.37 -37.21
CA HIS A 198 -63.24 16.08 -38.49
C HIS A 198 -61.96 15.76 -39.30
N ILE A 199 -61.00 15.02 -38.73
CA ILE A 199 -59.72 14.67 -39.36
C ILE A 199 -59.87 13.32 -40.08
N PRO A 200 -59.79 13.28 -41.42
CA PRO A 200 -59.93 12.04 -42.18
C PRO A 200 -58.84 11.02 -41.82
N GLY A 201 -59.24 9.76 -41.58
CA GLY A 201 -58.31 8.68 -41.25
C GLY A 201 -57.80 8.70 -39.81
N PHE A 202 -58.26 9.63 -38.96
CA PHE A 202 -57.98 9.62 -37.52
C PHE A 202 -58.99 8.73 -36.79
N SER A 203 -58.50 7.81 -35.96
CA SER A 203 -59.33 6.92 -35.15
C SER A 203 -58.75 6.72 -33.76
N VAL A 204 -59.63 6.56 -32.76
CA VAL A 204 -59.24 6.37 -31.34
C VAL A 204 -59.94 5.16 -30.77
N HIS A 205 -59.13 4.17 -30.38
CA HIS A 205 -59.55 2.87 -29.85
C HIS A 205 -59.39 2.81 -28.33
N ALA A 206 -60.39 2.24 -27.64
CA ALA A 206 -60.33 2.00 -26.20
C ALA A 206 -59.52 0.73 -25.90
N ARG A 207 -58.18 0.86 -25.88
CA ARG A 207 -57.26 -0.24 -25.61
C ARG A 207 -56.37 0.06 -24.40
N LEU A 208 -56.01 -0.98 -23.66
CA LEU A 208 -55.04 -0.94 -22.57
C LEU A 208 -53.84 -1.81 -22.96
N VAL A 209 -52.69 -1.19 -23.18
CA VAL A 209 -51.51 -1.86 -23.75
C VAL A 209 -50.29 -1.57 -22.90
N VAL A 210 -49.58 -2.60 -22.45
CA VAL A 210 -48.28 -2.42 -21.77
C VAL A 210 -47.15 -2.70 -22.75
N SER A 211 -46.23 -1.74 -22.88
CA SER A 211 -45.01 -1.85 -23.67
C SER A 211 -44.00 -0.79 -23.21
N THR A 212 -42.93 -0.59 -23.96
CA THR A 212 -41.97 0.49 -23.75
C THR A 212 -42.42 1.76 -24.48
N PHE A 213 -42.77 2.79 -23.71
CA PHE A 213 -43.23 4.09 -24.18
C PHE A 213 -42.38 5.21 -23.58
N ALA A 214 -41.33 5.60 -24.29
CA ALA A 214 -40.52 6.76 -23.98
C ALA A 214 -39.94 7.35 -25.27
N GLU A 215 -39.53 8.61 -25.20
CA GLU A 215 -38.84 9.33 -26.27
C GLU A 215 -37.83 10.27 -25.61
N VAL A 216 -36.64 10.36 -26.20
CA VAL A 216 -35.52 11.13 -25.64
C VAL A 216 -34.92 12.10 -26.65
N ALA A 217 -34.97 11.75 -27.95
CA ALA A 217 -34.36 12.54 -29.03
C ALA A 217 -34.87 13.97 -29.08
N THR A 218 -36.19 14.19 -29.11
CA THR A 218 -36.81 15.52 -29.23
C THR A 218 -36.29 16.50 -28.16
N GLY A 219 -36.40 16.11 -26.89
CA GLY A 219 -35.94 16.95 -25.79
C GLY A 219 -34.42 17.16 -25.82
N MET A 220 -33.62 16.17 -26.21
CA MET A 220 -32.17 16.34 -26.34
C MET A 220 -31.80 17.30 -27.47
N VAL A 221 -32.49 17.25 -28.61
CA VAL A 221 -32.27 18.15 -29.76
C VAL A 221 -32.68 19.57 -29.39
N GLU A 222 -33.83 19.76 -28.75
CA GLU A 222 -34.25 21.07 -28.23
C GLU A 222 -33.23 21.65 -27.23
N ASP A 223 -32.63 20.79 -26.40
CA ASP A 223 -31.58 21.17 -25.45
C ASP A 223 -30.26 21.59 -26.13
N THR A 224 -30.14 21.51 -27.46
CA THR A 224 -28.95 21.95 -28.23
C THR A 224 -29.10 23.31 -28.93
N GLY A 225 -30.13 24.08 -28.57
CA GLY A 225 -30.39 25.40 -29.17
C GLY A 225 -29.17 26.33 -29.17
N ASP A 226 -28.46 26.42 -28.04
CA ASP A 226 -27.16 27.10 -27.92
C ASP A 226 -26.11 26.14 -27.37
N LEU A 227 -25.05 25.90 -28.14
CA LEU A 227 -23.92 25.03 -27.77
C LEU A 227 -22.63 25.80 -27.52
N SER A 228 -22.67 27.14 -27.50
CA SER A 228 -21.47 27.95 -27.29
C SER A 228 -20.85 27.67 -25.93
N HIS A 229 -19.70 27.00 -25.93
CA HIS A 229 -19.00 26.63 -24.70
C HIS A 229 -17.53 26.31 -25.03
N PRO A 230 -16.53 26.85 -24.29
CA PRO A 230 -15.12 26.69 -24.64
C PRO A 230 -14.67 25.24 -24.88
N VAL A 231 -15.16 24.29 -24.07
CA VAL A 231 -14.86 22.86 -24.26
C VAL A 231 -15.52 22.28 -25.51
N LEU A 232 -16.77 22.66 -25.81
CA LEU A 232 -17.50 22.15 -26.97
C LEU A 232 -16.94 22.75 -28.26
N ASP A 233 -16.66 24.05 -28.27
CA ASP A 233 -16.00 24.76 -29.38
C ASP A 233 -14.62 24.18 -29.66
N ALA A 234 -13.83 23.88 -28.62
CA ALA A 234 -12.51 23.27 -28.76
C ALA A 234 -12.59 21.86 -29.36
N LEU A 235 -13.53 21.03 -28.91
CA LEU A 235 -13.79 19.71 -29.50
C LEU A 235 -14.29 19.80 -30.95
N ALA A 236 -15.03 20.86 -31.27
CA ALA A 236 -15.50 21.16 -32.61
C ALA A 236 -14.40 21.75 -33.52
N GLY A 237 -13.17 21.88 -33.02
CA GLY A 237 -11.99 22.28 -33.81
C GLY A 237 -11.66 23.77 -33.78
N ASN A 238 -12.31 24.57 -32.92
CA ASN A 238 -11.99 25.99 -32.77
C ASN A 238 -10.60 26.19 -32.09
N PRO A 239 -9.59 26.74 -32.78
CA PRO A 239 -8.24 26.86 -32.23
C PRO A 239 -8.15 27.80 -31.02
N SER A 240 -8.92 28.89 -31.01
CA SER A 240 -8.92 29.86 -29.91
C SER A 240 -9.55 29.27 -28.65
N ALA A 241 -10.64 28.51 -28.81
CA ALA A 241 -11.28 27.80 -27.70
C ALA A 241 -10.34 26.70 -27.15
N LYS A 242 -9.66 25.96 -28.03
CA LYS A 242 -8.66 24.97 -27.62
C LYS A 242 -7.54 25.59 -26.79
N TRP A 243 -6.96 26.69 -27.26
CA TRP A 243 -5.95 27.42 -26.50
C TRP A 243 -6.49 27.92 -25.16
N GLN A 244 -7.72 28.45 -25.12
CA GLN A 244 -8.35 28.89 -23.88
C GLN A 244 -8.51 27.74 -22.86
N VAL A 245 -8.95 26.57 -23.31
CA VAL A 245 -9.09 25.39 -22.44
C VAL A 245 -7.72 24.93 -21.91
N GLU A 246 -6.71 24.86 -22.77
CA GLU A 246 -5.35 24.48 -22.39
C GLU A 246 -4.74 25.45 -21.36
N GLN A 247 -4.95 26.77 -21.52
CA GLN A 247 -4.45 27.79 -20.59
C GLN A 247 -5.25 27.89 -19.29
N SER A 248 -6.48 27.36 -19.24
CA SER A 248 -7.33 27.40 -18.04
C SER A 248 -6.93 26.34 -17.00
N TYR A 249 -6.06 25.41 -17.35
CA TYR A 249 -5.57 24.40 -16.41
C TYR A 249 -4.44 24.97 -15.54
N HIS A 250 -4.69 25.06 -14.23
CA HIS A 250 -3.72 25.48 -13.25
C HIS A 250 -3.48 24.33 -12.27
N PRO A 251 -2.48 23.45 -12.50
CA PRO A 251 -2.24 22.30 -11.65
C PRO A 251 -1.97 22.76 -10.22
N VAL A 252 -2.69 22.16 -9.27
CA VAL A 252 -2.48 22.40 -7.84
C VAL A 252 -1.72 21.24 -7.22
N GLU A 253 -0.85 21.52 -6.26
CA GLU A 253 -0.25 20.49 -5.42
C GLU A 253 -1.18 20.16 -4.26
N GLN A 254 -1.52 18.88 -4.11
CA GLN A 254 -2.30 18.39 -2.98
C GLN A 254 -1.47 18.54 -1.69
N THR A 255 -2.03 19.19 -0.67
CA THR A 255 -1.44 19.15 0.68
C THR A 255 -1.61 17.74 1.28
N PRO A 256 -0.52 17.07 1.70
CA PRO A 256 -0.59 15.76 2.33
C PRO A 256 -1.55 15.76 3.54
N SER A 257 -2.27 14.66 3.75
CA SER A 257 -3.26 14.54 4.84
C SER A 257 -2.65 14.79 6.23
N ASP A 258 -1.40 14.41 6.42
CA ASP A 258 -0.64 14.60 7.68
C ASP A 258 -0.25 16.06 7.94
N GLU A 259 -0.30 16.93 6.93
CA GLU A 259 0.04 18.36 7.00
C GLU A 259 -1.19 19.26 6.88
N ARG A 260 -2.33 18.67 6.51
CA ARG A 260 -3.61 19.36 6.38
C ARG A 260 -4.16 19.74 7.75
N SER A 261 -4.60 21.00 7.87
CA SER A 261 -5.38 21.48 9.01
C SER A 261 -6.70 20.68 9.10
N PRO A 262 -7.17 20.30 10.31
CA PRO A 262 -8.49 19.71 10.49
C PRO A 262 -9.61 20.54 9.87
N GLU A 263 -9.48 21.88 9.86
CA GLU A 263 -10.51 22.77 9.29
C GLU A 263 -10.62 22.68 7.77
N THR A 264 -9.55 22.27 7.08
CA THR A 264 -9.53 22.15 5.62
C THR A 264 -9.67 20.70 5.13
N ASP A 265 -9.70 19.72 6.05
CA ASP A 265 -9.99 18.32 5.74
C ASP A 265 -11.50 18.12 5.53
N THR A 266 -11.93 18.21 4.26
CA THR A 266 -13.35 18.20 3.86
C THR A 266 -13.79 16.88 3.23
N LEU A 267 -12.97 15.83 3.36
CA LEU A 267 -13.26 14.51 2.81
C LEU A 267 -14.42 13.86 3.59
N LEU A 268 -15.49 13.53 2.87
CA LEU A 268 -16.67 12.88 3.46
C LEU A 268 -16.44 11.40 3.78
N LEU A 269 -15.45 10.81 3.12
CA LEU A 269 -15.14 9.40 3.10
C LEU A 269 -13.63 9.26 2.85
N ASP A 270 -13.07 8.12 3.21
CA ASP A 270 -11.64 7.88 3.05
C ASP A 270 -11.17 7.93 1.59
N ALA A 271 -9.96 8.45 1.40
CA ALA A 271 -9.31 8.58 0.11
C ALA A 271 -7.80 8.35 0.25
N ASP A 272 -7.20 7.75 -0.78
CA ASP A 272 -5.75 7.66 -0.95
C ASP A 272 -5.19 8.93 -1.62
N ASP A 273 -3.87 9.01 -1.74
CA ASP A 273 -3.19 10.16 -2.34
C ASP A 273 -3.57 10.39 -3.82
N GLU A 274 -3.84 9.34 -4.61
CA GLU A 274 -4.27 9.50 -6.01
C GLU A 274 -5.66 10.14 -6.08
N GLN A 275 -6.58 9.67 -5.24
CA GLN A 275 -7.93 10.18 -5.12
C GLN A 275 -7.93 11.62 -4.56
N GLU A 276 -7.15 11.90 -3.52
CA GLU A 276 -7.01 13.23 -2.95
C GLU A 276 -6.44 14.24 -3.96
N ASN A 277 -5.45 13.84 -4.76
CA ASN A 277 -4.95 14.69 -5.86
C ASN A 277 -6.04 15.01 -6.89
N VAL A 278 -6.83 14.01 -7.30
CA VAL A 278 -7.99 14.23 -8.19
C VAL A 278 -8.99 15.21 -7.57
N ILE A 279 -9.31 15.04 -6.28
CA ILE A 279 -10.23 15.93 -5.55
C ILE A 279 -9.67 17.35 -5.47
N ALA A 280 -8.36 17.52 -5.22
CA ALA A 280 -7.70 18.82 -5.19
C ALA A 280 -7.81 19.55 -6.53
N GLN A 281 -7.57 18.86 -7.66
CA GLN A 281 -7.75 19.46 -8.99
C GLN A 281 -9.21 19.89 -9.24
N ILE A 282 -10.18 19.04 -8.86
CA ILE A 282 -11.61 19.34 -9.07
C ILE A 282 -12.05 20.55 -8.23
N THR A 283 -11.69 20.59 -6.95
CA THR A 283 -12.08 21.68 -6.05
C THR A 283 -11.45 23.02 -6.46
N ALA A 284 -10.23 22.99 -7.00
CA ALA A 284 -9.54 24.14 -7.59
C ALA A 284 -10.22 24.70 -8.86
N GLY A 285 -11.14 23.96 -9.48
CA GLY A 285 -11.88 24.39 -10.66
C GLY A 285 -11.30 23.89 -12.00
N ASN A 286 -10.30 23.00 -11.97
CA ASN A 286 -9.71 22.44 -13.19
C ASN A 286 -10.68 21.47 -13.89
N SER A 287 -10.83 21.60 -15.20
CA SER A 287 -11.51 20.60 -16.04
C SER A 287 -10.54 19.47 -16.35
N ILE A 288 -10.90 18.23 -16.01
CA ILE A 288 -9.99 17.06 -16.09
C ILE A 288 -10.72 15.79 -16.52
N VAL A 289 -9.97 14.83 -17.03
CA VAL A 289 -10.40 13.44 -17.20
C VAL A 289 -9.75 12.56 -16.14
N VAL A 290 -10.53 11.65 -15.56
CA VAL A 290 -10.10 10.68 -14.57
C VAL A 290 -10.42 9.28 -15.10
N LYS A 291 -9.37 8.51 -15.40
CA LYS A 291 -9.49 7.10 -15.76
C LYS A 291 -9.68 6.28 -14.49
N THR A 292 -10.85 5.68 -14.33
CA THR A 292 -11.20 4.87 -13.17
C THR A 292 -11.04 3.39 -13.49
N LEU A 293 -9.94 2.79 -13.08
CA LEU A 293 -9.74 1.36 -13.27
C LEU A 293 -10.67 0.56 -12.32
N PRO A 294 -10.96 -0.71 -12.61
CA PRO A 294 -11.89 -1.50 -11.80
C PRO A 294 -11.46 -1.61 -10.34
N GLY A 295 -12.32 -1.14 -9.43
CA GLY A 295 -12.11 -1.26 -7.99
C GLY A 295 -11.36 -0.10 -7.34
N THR A 296 -11.00 0.94 -8.08
CA THR A 296 -10.19 2.06 -7.56
C THR A 296 -10.96 3.16 -6.86
N GLY A 297 -12.23 2.91 -6.53
CA GLY A 297 -13.05 3.87 -5.79
C GLY A 297 -13.54 5.07 -6.60
N GLY A 298 -13.75 4.98 -7.91
CA GLY A 298 -14.24 6.14 -8.70
C GLY A 298 -15.48 6.85 -8.12
N THR A 299 -16.50 6.10 -7.66
CA THR A 299 -17.67 6.70 -6.98
C THR A 299 -17.34 7.30 -5.62
N GLN A 300 -16.35 6.76 -4.93
CA GLN A 300 -15.81 7.26 -3.66
C GLN A 300 -15.18 8.64 -3.87
N THR A 301 -14.28 8.75 -4.87
CA THR A 301 -13.65 10.02 -5.27
C THR A 301 -14.68 11.07 -5.70
N ILE A 302 -15.71 10.68 -6.46
CA ILE A 302 -16.78 11.60 -6.88
C ILE A 302 -17.53 12.17 -5.67
N VAL A 303 -17.90 11.35 -4.69
CA VAL A 303 -18.63 11.82 -3.50
C VAL A 303 -17.79 12.80 -2.67
N ASN A 304 -16.49 12.54 -2.51
CA ASN A 304 -15.58 13.47 -1.84
C ASN A 304 -15.42 14.79 -2.60
N ALA A 305 -15.27 14.74 -3.93
CA ALA A 305 -15.21 15.93 -4.77
C ALA A 305 -16.52 16.75 -4.68
N LEU A 306 -17.68 16.08 -4.70
CA LEU A 306 -18.97 16.73 -4.48
C LEU A 306 -19.06 17.36 -3.10
N GLY A 307 -18.57 16.69 -2.04
CA GLY A 307 -18.49 17.26 -0.69
C GLY A 307 -17.73 18.59 -0.65
N GLY A 308 -16.53 18.63 -1.24
CA GLY A 308 -15.72 19.85 -1.33
C GLY A 308 -16.37 20.96 -2.17
N LEU A 309 -16.98 20.61 -3.32
CA LEU A 309 -17.69 21.58 -4.17
C LEU A 309 -18.92 22.16 -3.44
N VAL A 310 -19.71 21.32 -2.77
CA VAL A 310 -20.90 21.76 -2.00
C VAL A 310 -20.49 22.61 -0.80
N ALA A 311 -19.41 22.26 -0.10
CA ALA A 311 -18.83 23.08 0.96
C ALA A 311 -18.40 24.48 0.45
N ALA A 312 -17.96 24.57 -0.82
CA ALA A 312 -17.68 25.83 -1.49
C ALA A 312 -18.92 26.53 -2.09
N ASN A 313 -20.14 26.11 -1.72
CA ASN A 313 -21.43 26.62 -2.22
C ASN A 313 -21.61 26.49 -3.75
N LYS A 314 -20.92 25.54 -4.38
CA LYS A 314 -21.04 25.24 -5.80
C LYS A 314 -22.20 24.26 -6.04
N ARG A 315 -22.93 24.47 -7.14
CA ARG A 315 -23.96 23.55 -7.62
C ARG A 315 -23.38 22.65 -8.71
N VAL A 316 -23.62 21.35 -8.60
CA VAL A 316 -23.00 20.32 -9.47
C VAL A 316 -24.06 19.49 -10.18
N LEU A 317 -23.88 19.27 -11.48
CA LEU A 317 -24.66 18.31 -12.27
C LEU A 317 -23.83 17.04 -12.51
N VAL A 318 -24.31 15.91 -12.01
CA VAL A 318 -23.69 14.60 -12.23
C VAL A 318 -24.52 13.83 -13.24
N VAL A 319 -23.89 13.44 -14.34
CA VAL A 319 -24.55 12.76 -15.45
C VAL A 319 -23.95 11.39 -15.67
N SER A 320 -24.77 10.33 -15.65
CA SER A 320 -24.35 8.98 -16.00
C SER A 320 -25.48 8.23 -16.71
N PRO A 321 -25.21 7.50 -17.80
CA PRO A 321 -26.21 6.62 -18.41
C PRO A 321 -26.62 5.47 -17.48
N ARG A 322 -25.82 5.15 -16.46
CA ARG A 322 -26.05 3.99 -15.59
C ARG A 322 -26.76 4.38 -14.30
N ARG A 323 -27.98 3.88 -14.15
CA ARG A 323 -28.79 4.11 -12.95
C ARG A 323 -28.16 3.57 -11.67
N ALA A 324 -27.42 2.46 -11.76
CA ALA A 324 -26.70 1.89 -10.62
C ALA A 324 -25.61 2.86 -10.10
N THR A 325 -24.88 3.53 -11.00
CA THR A 325 -23.85 4.51 -10.64
C THR A 325 -24.47 5.70 -9.90
N LEU A 326 -25.54 6.30 -10.44
CA LEU A 326 -26.23 7.43 -9.81
C LEU A 326 -26.81 7.04 -8.43
N ARG A 327 -27.43 5.86 -8.32
CA ARG A 327 -27.93 5.35 -7.03
C ARG A 327 -26.79 5.09 -6.05
N GLY A 328 -25.64 4.59 -6.51
CA GLY A 328 -24.45 4.38 -5.70
C GLY A 328 -23.92 5.68 -5.10
N ILE A 329 -23.87 6.77 -5.88
CA ILE A 329 -23.51 8.11 -5.40
C ILE A 329 -24.52 8.59 -4.34
N ALA A 330 -25.82 8.49 -4.63
CA ALA A 330 -26.86 8.88 -3.67
C ALA A 330 -26.84 8.04 -2.38
N ALA A 331 -26.56 6.74 -2.47
CA ALA A 331 -26.47 5.83 -1.34
C ALA A 331 -25.30 6.18 -0.42
N ARG A 332 -24.12 6.46 -1.00
CA ARG A 332 -22.93 6.91 -0.24
C ARG A 332 -23.19 8.19 0.55
N PHE A 333 -23.90 9.17 -0.02
CA PHE A 333 -24.36 10.34 0.76
C PHE A 333 -25.26 9.95 1.94
N GLY A 334 -26.13 8.95 1.76
CA GLY A 334 -26.94 8.40 2.85
C GLY A 334 -26.10 7.72 3.94
N GLU A 335 -25.08 6.96 3.56
CA GLU A 335 -24.15 6.28 4.47
C GLU A 335 -23.39 7.27 5.36
N VAL A 336 -22.99 8.43 4.81
CA VAL A 336 -22.36 9.53 5.57
C VAL A 336 -23.37 10.53 6.18
N GLN A 337 -24.62 10.12 6.39
CA GLN A 337 -25.66 10.91 7.04
C GLN A 337 -26.00 12.26 6.36
N LEU A 338 -25.81 12.33 5.03
CA LEU A 338 -26.15 13.47 4.18
C LEU A 338 -27.30 13.16 3.19
N PRO A 339 -28.45 12.59 3.63
CA PRO A 339 -29.55 12.29 2.72
C PRO A 339 -30.13 13.58 2.11
N GLY A 340 -30.51 13.51 0.84
CA GLY A 340 -31.14 14.62 0.14
C GLY A 340 -30.19 15.74 -0.31
N VAL A 341 -28.87 15.62 -0.11
CA VAL A 341 -27.88 16.53 -0.74
C VAL A 341 -27.94 16.41 -2.27
N ALA A 342 -28.15 15.20 -2.77
CA ALA A 342 -28.32 14.90 -4.18
C ALA A 342 -29.80 14.66 -4.52
N VAL A 343 -30.29 15.32 -5.57
CA VAL A 343 -31.68 15.21 -6.06
C VAL A 343 -31.71 14.65 -7.48
N THR A 344 -32.81 14.03 -7.89
CA THR A 344 -33.04 13.61 -9.29
C THR A 344 -34.30 14.26 -9.85
N PRO A 345 -34.42 14.47 -11.17
CA PRO A 345 -35.64 14.98 -11.79
C PRO A 345 -36.88 14.13 -11.47
N SER A 346 -36.74 12.80 -11.51
CA SER A 346 -37.84 11.85 -11.33
C SER A 346 -38.30 11.68 -9.87
N THR A 347 -37.45 11.99 -8.88
CA THR A 347 -37.82 11.92 -7.44
C THR A 347 -37.67 13.23 -6.68
N LEU A 348 -37.64 14.36 -7.40
CA LEU A 348 -37.33 15.69 -6.89
C LEU A 348 -38.09 16.05 -5.60
N ARG A 349 -39.42 15.86 -5.57
CA ARG A 349 -40.23 16.17 -4.38
C ARG A 349 -39.73 15.45 -3.13
N ARG A 350 -39.51 14.15 -3.24
CA ARG A 350 -39.06 13.31 -2.13
C ARG A 350 -37.67 13.74 -1.66
N ASP A 351 -36.78 14.04 -2.60
CA ASP A 351 -35.40 14.36 -2.30
C ASP A 351 -35.29 15.77 -1.66
N VAL A 352 -36.06 16.76 -2.14
CA VAL A 352 -36.19 18.10 -1.53
C VAL A 352 -36.77 18.02 -0.12
N VAL A 353 -37.83 17.22 0.10
CA VAL A 353 -38.40 17.03 1.45
C VAL A 353 -37.36 16.42 2.41
N ARG A 354 -36.55 15.47 1.93
CA ARG A 354 -35.44 14.91 2.72
C ARG A 354 -34.35 15.95 3.01
N ALA A 355 -34.02 16.80 2.04
CA ALA A 355 -33.05 17.88 2.20
C ALA A 355 -33.48 18.88 3.28
N ILE A 356 -34.75 19.33 3.24
CA ILE A 356 -35.32 20.21 4.26
C ILE A 356 -35.31 19.51 5.62
N ALA A 357 -35.77 18.26 5.70
CA ALA A 357 -35.77 17.51 6.97
C ALA A 357 -34.35 17.32 7.56
N ARG A 358 -33.33 17.18 6.72
CA ARG A 358 -31.92 17.15 7.15
C ARG A 358 -31.49 18.52 7.69
N ASN A 359 -31.75 19.59 6.94
CA ASN A 359 -31.39 20.95 7.35
C ASN A 359 -32.03 21.35 8.69
N GLU A 360 -33.31 21.04 8.89
CA GLU A 360 -34.02 21.36 10.15
C GLU A 360 -33.50 20.58 11.38
N LYS A 361 -32.87 19.42 11.15
CA LYS A 361 -32.34 18.55 12.23
C LYS A 361 -30.85 18.75 12.51
N ALA A 362 -30.11 19.35 11.58
CA ALA A 362 -28.66 19.45 11.70
C ALA A 362 -28.26 20.39 12.84
N ALA A 363 -27.30 19.94 13.65
CA ALA A 363 -26.71 20.70 14.74
C ALA A 363 -25.22 20.92 14.48
N ARG A 364 -24.65 21.99 15.05
CA ARG A 364 -23.21 22.26 14.94
C ARG A 364 -22.43 21.15 15.66
N PRO A 365 -21.53 20.43 14.97
CA PRO A 365 -20.68 19.45 15.65
C PRO A 365 -19.65 20.15 16.53
N ASN A 366 -19.29 19.54 17.67
CA ASN A 366 -18.21 19.99 18.53
C ASN A 366 -16.98 19.10 18.32
N LEU A 367 -16.09 19.52 17.42
CA LEU A 367 -14.89 18.75 17.05
C LEU A 367 -13.60 19.30 17.66
N ARG A 368 -13.65 20.42 18.39
CA ARG A 368 -12.43 21.14 18.83
C ARG A 368 -11.44 20.26 19.60
N GLU A 369 -11.94 19.47 20.56
CA GLU A 369 -11.09 18.57 21.35
C GLU A 369 -10.50 17.43 20.51
N VAL A 370 -11.29 16.93 19.54
CA VAL A 370 -10.88 15.87 18.60
C VAL A 370 -9.81 16.43 17.65
N ASP A 371 -10.02 17.60 17.08
CA ASP A 371 -9.11 18.27 16.16
C ASP A 371 -7.79 18.64 16.87
N ASP A 372 -7.86 19.18 18.08
CA ASP A 372 -6.69 19.48 18.91
C ASP A 372 -5.90 18.19 19.24
N ALA A 373 -6.60 17.08 19.52
CA ALA A 373 -5.96 15.79 19.76
C ALA A 373 -5.33 15.23 18.48
N LEU A 374 -6.00 15.37 17.33
CA LEU A 374 -5.53 14.90 16.03
C LEU A 374 -4.21 15.56 15.66
N VAL A 375 -4.13 16.89 15.78
CA VAL A 375 -2.90 17.65 15.50
C VAL A 375 -1.75 17.23 16.42
N ARG A 376 -2.02 17.05 17.72
CA ARG A 376 -1.01 16.59 18.69
C ARG A 376 -0.50 15.19 18.36
N LEU A 377 -1.39 14.24 18.10
CA LEU A 377 -1.04 12.84 17.80
C LEU A 377 -0.30 12.73 16.46
N ARG A 378 -0.75 13.45 15.42
CA ARG A 378 -0.03 13.56 14.14
C ARG A 378 1.39 14.05 14.35
N LYS A 379 1.58 15.11 15.14
CA LYS A 379 2.91 15.64 15.43
C LYS A 379 3.81 14.60 16.09
N VAL A 380 3.34 13.93 17.16
CA VAL A 380 4.13 12.91 17.86
C VAL A 380 4.54 11.76 16.94
N LEU A 381 3.61 11.25 16.12
CA LEU A 381 3.89 10.13 15.21
C LEU A 381 4.80 10.55 14.04
N LYS A 382 4.63 11.77 13.51
CA LYS A 382 5.54 12.32 12.48
C LYS A 382 6.93 12.55 13.04
N ASP A 383 7.05 13.09 14.25
CA ASP A 383 8.34 13.32 14.91
C ASP A 383 9.06 11.97 15.13
N TYR A 384 8.35 10.93 15.58
CA TYR A 384 8.91 9.57 15.70
C TYR A 384 9.38 8.99 14.35
N ARG A 385 8.52 9.01 13.31
CA ARG A 385 8.90 8.53 11.96
C ARG A 385 10.07 9.31 11.40
N GLY A 386 10.04 10.64 11.56
CA GLY A 386 11.12 11.53 11.15
C GLY A 386 12.43 11.19 11.84
N SER A 387 12.43 10.97 13.16
CA SER A 387 13.63 10.58 13.90
C SER A 387 14.17 9.21 13.48
N LEU A 388 13.31 8.25 13.12
CA LEU A 388 13.75 6.94 12.61
C LEU A 388 14.46 7.01 11.27
N THR A 389 13.97 7.85 10.35
CA THR A 389 14.42 7.86 8.94
C THR A 389 15.32 9.04 8.59
N ARG A 390 15.43 10.06 9.46
CA ARG A 390 16.34 11.18 9.26
C ARG A 390 17.77 10.66 9.31
N LYS A 391 18.50 10.89 8.21
CA LYS A 391 19.93 10.63 8.17
C LYS A 391 20.66 11.61 9.07
N ASP A 392 21.52 11.10 9.94
CA ASP A 392 22.39 11.93 10.74
C ASP A 392 23.38 12.66 9.80
N PRO A 393 23.59 13.98 9.97
CA PRO A 393 24.46 14.76 9.09
C PRO A 393 25.94 14.35 9.21
N ASP A 394 26.38 13.82 10.34
CA ASP A 394 27.78 13.41 10.56
C ASP A 394 28.04 11.99 10.02
N PHE A 395 27.02 11.12 9.99
CA PHE A 395 27.18 9.70 9.60
C PHE A 395 26.56 9.32 8.24
N GLY A 396 25.62 10.12 7.70
CA GLY A 396 24.95 9.85 6.43
C GLY A 396 23.95 8.68 6.44
N VAL A 397 23.67 8.11 7.62
CA VAL A 397 22.76 6.97 7.85
C VAL A 397 21.69 7.34 8.87
N SER A 398 20.55 6.65 8.84
CA SER A 398 19.46 6.81 9.79
C SER A 398 19.45 5.71 10.85
N VAL A 399 18.68 5.87 11.92
CA VAL A 399 18.52 4.84 12.95
C VAL A 399 17.94 3.57 12.35
N LEU A 400 16.97 3.70 11.44
CA LEU A 400 16.38 2.58 10.74
C LEU A 400 17.41 1.84 9.87
N ASP A 401 18.31 2.58 9.19
CA ASP A 401 19.41 1.96 8.41
C ASP A 401 20.32 1.12 9.33
N CYS A 402 20.66 1.63 10.51
CA CYS A 402 21.45 0.89 11.50
C CYS A 402 20.76 -0.40 11.95
N LEU A 403 19.46 -0.36 12.28
CA LEU A 403 18.72 -1.56 12.70
C LEU A 403 18.67 -2.61 11.60
N VAL A 404 18.44 -2.18 10.36
CA VAL A 404 18.39 -3.07 9.18
C VAL A 404 19.75 -3.74 8.92
N GLU A 405 20.84 -2.98 8.91
CA GLU A 405 22.18 -3.54 8.66
C GLU A 405 22.69 -4.39 9.83
N LEU A 406 22.41 -4.02 11.08
CA LEU A 406 22.74 -4.87 12.24
C LEU A 406 21.99 -6.21 12.18
N SER A 407 20.71 -6.21 11.78
CA SER A 407 19.95 -7.45 11.58
C SER A 407 20.47 -8.27 10.41
N ARG A 408 20.97 -7.62 9.34
CA ARG A 408 21.61 -8.32 8.23
C ARG A 408 22.90 -9.01 8.69
N LEU A 409 23.72 -8.33 9.49
CA LEU A 409 24.96 -8.89 10.04
C LEU A 409 24.69 -10.11 10.93
N SER A 410 23.63 -10.09 11.74
CA SER A 410 23.26 -11.26 12.57
C SER A 410 22.78 -12.48 11.76
N LEU A 411 22.37 -12.27 10.50
CA LEU A 411 21.92 -13.35 9.60
C LEU A 411 23.05 -14.02 8.81
N LEU A 412 24.29 -13.53 8.94
CA LEU A 412 25.46 -14.13 8.29
C LEU A 412 25.70 -15.56 8.80
N PRO A 413 26.29 -16.46 7.97
CA PRO A 413 26.59 -17.83 8.39
C PRO A 413 27.44 -17.92 9.66
N VAL A 414 28.36 -16.96 9.82
CA VAL A 414 29.07 -16.69 11.08
C VAL A 414 28.83 -15.23 11.41
N ALA A 415 27.93 -14.99 12.37
CA ALA A 415 27.60 -13.64 12.81
C ALA A 415 28.80 -13.00 13.55
N PRO A 416 29.13 -11.73 13.27
CA PRO A 416 30.13 -11.00 14.05
C PRO A 416 29.66 -10.88 15.50
N SER A 417 30.60 -10.88 16.45
CA SER A 417 30.28 -10.86 17.87
C SER A 417 31.13 -9.88 18.68
N THR A 418 31.72 -8.87 18.02
CA THR A 418 32.50 -7.85 18.70
C THR A 418 31.64 -7.05 19.68
N THR A 419 32.25 -6.72 20.81
CA THR A 419 31.68 -5.82 21.83
C THR A 419 32.31 -4.44 21.80
N ALA A 420 33.24 -4.20 20.87
CA ALA A 420 33.95 -2.94 20.76
C ALA A 420 33.00 -1.78 20.43
N ARG A 421 33.26 -0.62 21.03
CA ARG A 421 32.57 0.64 20.76
C ARG A 421 33.55 1.69 20.30
N LEU A 422 33.26 2.30 19.17
CA LEU A 422 34.07 3.31 18.52
C LEU A 422 33.60 4.69 18.96
N SER A 423 34.54 5.64 19.00
CA SER A 423 34.22 7.03 19.31
C SER A 423 33.40 7.67 18.18
N LYS A 424 32.62 8.71 18.48
CA LYS A 424 31.89 9.50 17.46
C LYS A 424 32.82 9.97 16.34
N GLN A 425 34.03 10.40 16.68
CA GLN A 425 35.03 10.88 15.71
C GLN A 425 35.52 9.75 14.79
N SER A 426 35.75 8.55 15.34
CA SER A 426 36.15 7.36 14.59
C SER A 426 35.06 6.97 13.57
N VAL A 427 33.81 6.85 14.04
CA VAL A 427 32.65 6.52 13.18
C VAL A 427 32.49 7.52 12.04
N ALA A 428 32.53 8.83 12.34
CA ALA A 428 32.41 9.89 11.35
C ALA A 428 33.56 9.90 10.33
N SER A 429 34.79 9.61 10.76
CA SER A 429 35.96 9.59 9.87
C SER A 429 35.94 8.48 8.82
N MET A 430 35.11 7.45 9.02
CA MET A 430 35.07 6.26 8.16
C MET A 430 33.90 6.24 7.17
N VAL A 431 32.97 7.20 7.19
CA VAL A 431 31.73 7.19 6.37
C VAL A 431 32.01 6.86 4.90
N ASP A 432 32.97 7.53 4.27
CA ASP A 432 33.33 7.34 2.85
C ASP A 432 34.49 6.33 2.63
N GLY A 433 35.05 5.77 3.71
CA GLY A 433 36.31 5.01 3.69
C GLY A 433 36.26 3.60 4.27
N ARG A 434 35.10 3.12 4.76
CA ARG A 434 34.95 1.83 5.47
C ARG A 434 35.58 0.64 4.74
N SER A 435 35.34 0.48 3.44
CA SER A 435 35.89 -0.64 2.66
C SER A 435 37.43 -0.65 2.68
N ARG A 436 38.05 0.53 2.56
CA ARG A 436 39.51 0.67 2.60
C ARG A 436 40.07 0.38 4.00
N VAL A 437 39.34 0.77 5.04
CA VAL A 437 39.69 0.43 6.43
C VAL A 437 39.59 -1.09 6.65
N ALA A 438 38.53 -1.73 6.15
CA ALA A 438 38.39 -3.19 6.21
C ALA A 438 39.54 -3.90 5.48
N GLU A 439 39.94 -3.44 4.29
CA GLU A 439 41.10 -3.98 3.55
C GLU A 439 42.41 -3.85 4.34
N THR A 440 42.58 -2.73 5.03
CA THR A 440 43.74 -2.45 5.88
C THR A 440 43.75 -3.39 7.10
N MET A 441 42.59 -3.61 7.74
CA MET A 441 42.45 -4.56 8.84
C MET A 441 42.63 -6.02 8.41
N VAL A 442 42.14 -6.42 7.23
CA VAL A 442 42.38 -7.75 6.65
C VAL A 442 43.86 -7.95 6.35
N SER A 443 44.53 -6.91 5.83
CA SER A 443 45.99 -6.94 5.61
C SER A 443 46.74 -7.13 6.94
N ALA A 444 46.33 -6.44 8.00
CA ALA A 444 46.89 -6.66 9.34
C ALA A 444 46.62 -8.08 9.87
N ALA A 445 45.41 -8.61 9.67
CA ALA A 445 45.02 -9.98 10.05
C ALA A 445 45.88 -11.05 9.34
N ASN A 446 46.14 -10.87 8.04
CA ASN A 446 46.97 -11.76 7.24
C ASN A 446 48.43 -11.78 7.70
N LEU A 447 48.93 -10.65 8.22
CA LEU A 447 50.24 -10.56 8.84
C LEU A 447 50.28 -11.11 10.28
N GLY A 448 49.17 -11.68 10.76
CA GLY A 448 49.08 -12.37 12.05
C GLY A 448 48.73 -11.49 13.24
N GLU A 449 48.23 -10.26 13.02
CA GLU A 449 47.91 -9.32 14.10
C GLU A 449 46.83 -9.86 15.06
N PHE A 450 45.83 -10.56 14.54
CA PHE A 450 44.74 -11.11 15.35
C PHE A 450 44.94 -12.59 15.71
N ARG A 451 46.10 -13.19 15.42
CA ARG A 451 46.38 -14.60 15.74
C ARG A 451 46.97 -14.82 17.14
N TYR A 452 47.45 -13.76 17.76
CA TYR A 452 48.15 -13.81 19.04
C TYR A 452 47.63 -12.66 19.92
N GLY A 453 47.20 -12.98 21.15
CA GLY A 453 46.81 -12.02 22.17
C GLY A 453 47.93 -11.74 23.18
N PRO A 454 47.65 -10.92 24.22
CA PRO A 454 48.61 -10.56 25.27
C PRO A 454 49.23 -11.75 26.01
N ASP A 455 48.50 -12.86 26.09
CA ASP A 455 48.90 -14.06 26.83
C ASP A 455 49.56 -15.14 25.94
N ASP A 456 49.58 -14.97 24.61
CA ASP A 456 50.06 -16.00 23.66
C ASP A 456 51.53 -15.84 23.26
N SER A 457 52.11 -14.65 23.43
CA SER A 457 53.52 -14.41 23.14
C SER A 457 54.11 -13.30 24.01
N PRO A 458 55.30 -13.49 24.60
CA PRO A 458 56.00 -12.41 25.30
C PRO A 458 56.43 -11.27 24.38
N TRP A 459 56.44 -11.50 23.06
CA TRP A 459 56.67 -10.48 22.04
C TRP A 459 55.43 -9.62 21.72
N TYR A 460 54.25 -9.97 22.26
CA TYR A 460 53.03 -9.21 22.04
C TYR A 460 53.16 -7.78 22.59
N GLY A 461 52.87 -6.78 21.75
CA GLY A 461 53.01 -5.37 22.09
C GLY A 461 54.44 -4.83 22.10
N ALA A 462 55.45 -5.64 21.74
CA ALA A 462 56.83 -5.20 21.63
C ALA A 462 56.99 -4.18 20.48
N LYS A 463 57.82 -3.15 20.71
CA LYS A 463 58.07 -2.06 19.77
C LYS A 463 59.50 -2.13 19.26
N PHE A 464 59.67 -2.24 17.94
CA PHE A 464 60.99 -2.18 17.32
C PHE A 464 61.04 -1.06 16.29
N GLY A 465 62.17 -0.36 16.21
CA GLY A 465 62.39 0.67 15.20
C GLY A 465 62.72 0.11 13.80
N SER A 466 63.07 -1.18 13.68
CA SER A 466 63.36 -1.85 12.42
C SER A 466 63.31 -3.38 12.52
N SER A 467 63.14 -4.07 11.38
CA SER A 467 63.22 -5.54 11.29
C SER A 467 64.57 -6.08 11.77
N ASP A 468 65.65 -5.37 11.47
CA ASP A 468 67.01 -5.68 11.94
C ASP A 468 67.13 -5.53 13.48
N GLY A 469 66.37 -4.60 14.09
CA GLY A 469 66.23 -4.49 15.53
C GLY A 469 65.51 -5.69 16.17
N ALA A 470 64.44 -6.17 15.54
CA ALA A 470 63.68 -7.34 16.00
C ALA A 470 64.52 -8.64 15.92
N GLN A 471 65.23 -8.86 14.81
CA GLN A 471 66.12 -10.01 14.66
C GLN A 471 67.28 -9.98 15.66
N ARG A 472 67.83 -8.80 15.97
CA ARG A 472 68.85 -8.65 17.01
C ARG A 472 68.31 -9.00 18.40
N ALA A 473 67.15 -8.47 18.78
CA ALA A 473 66.54 -8.77 20.08
C ALA A 473 66.24 -10.28 20.22
N HIS A 474 65.70 -10.91 19.18
CA HIS A 474 65.45 -12.35 19.20
C HIS A 474 66.75 -13.18 19.27
N ARG A 475 67.82 -12.74 18.58
CA ARG A 475 69.15 -13.36 18.71
C ARG A 475 69.70 -13.24 20.13
N ILE A 476 69.57 -12.05 20.75
CA ILE A 476 69.95 -11.83 22.15
C ILE A 476 69.18 -12.77 23.09
N ALA A 477 67.87 -12.95 22.88
CA ALA A 477 67.08 -13.89 23.66
C ALA A 477 67.56 -15.34 23.47
N LYS A 478 67.86 -15.76 22.24
CA LYS A 478 68.45 -17.09 21.93
C LYS A 478 69.81 -17.30 22.58
N ASP A 479 70.69 -16.29 22.53
CA ASP A 479 72.04 -16.36 23.11
C ASP A 479 71.97 -16.42 24.65
N LEU A 480 71.03 -15.67 25.25
CA LEU A 480 70.75 -15.70 26.68
C LEU A 480 70.16 -17.05 27.13
N ASP A 481 69.21 -17.62 26.41
CA ASP A 481 68.58 -18.92 26.73
C ASP A 481 69.57 -20.08 26.56
N ALA A 482 70.32 -20.10 25.46
CA ALA A 482 71.18 -21.23 25.11
C ALA A 482 72.44 -21.34 25.98
N ASP A 483 73.07 -20.21 26.34
CA ASP A 483 74.35 -20.23 27.07
C ASP A 483 74.47 -19.13 28.13
N GLY A 484 74.10 -17.88 27.83
CA GLY A 484 74.38 -16.73 28.70
C GLY A 484 73.81 -16.88 30.12
N LEU A 485 72.49 -17.03 30.23
CA LEU A 485 71.80 -17.14 31.52
C LEU A 485 72.08 -18.47 32.23
N PRO A 486 72.03 -19.66 31.58
CA PRO A 486 72.37 -20.93 32.24
C PRO A 486 73.81 -20.97 32.77
N THR A 487 74.78 -20.46 32.01
CA THR A 487 76.19 -20.46 32.42
C THR A 487 76.43 -19.46 33.55
N LEU A 488 75.82 -18.27 33.52
CA LEU A 488 75.84 -17.34 34.64
C LEU A 488 75.24 -17.97 35.90
N LEU A 489 74.02 -18.50 35.82
CA LEU A 489 73.31 -19.04 36.99
C LEU A 489 74.12 -20.17 37.62
N ARG A 490 74.60 -21.14 36.85
CA ARG A 490 75.43 -22.23 37.37
C ARG A 490 76.68 -21.74 38.10
N ARG A 491 77.47 -20.87 37.44
CA ARG A 491 78.71 -20.32 38.03
C ARG A 491 78.45 -19.43 39.24
N ALA A 492 77.36 -18.65 39.22
CA ALA A 492 76.95 -17.77 40.31
C ALA A 492 76.44 -18.56 41.51
N HIS A 493 75.64 -19.60 41.29
CA HIS A 493 75.18 -20.49 42.37
C HIS A 493 76.35 -21.24 43.00
N ASP A 494 77.31 -21.73 42.21
CA ASP A 494 78.53 -22.35 42.74
C ASP A 494 79.33 -21.36 43.61
N LEU A 495 79.49 -20.12 43.13
CA LEU A 495 80.19 -19.05 43.84
C LEU A 495 79.47 -18.65 45.13
N VAL A 496 78.16 -18.41 45.09
CA VAL A 496 77.37 -18.01 46.27
C VAL A 496 77.30 -19.16 47.28
N SER A 497 77.18 -20.42 46.83
CA SER A 497 77.16 -21.60 47.71
C SER A 497 78.51 -21.85 48.39
N SER A 498 79.62 -21.37 47.81
CA SER A 498 80.94 -21.35 48.45
C SER A 498 81.08 -20.25 49.52
N THR A 499 80.04 -19.44 49.72
CA THR A 499 79.92 -18.44 50.79
C THR A 499 78.76 -18.77 51.72
N HIS A 500 78.62 -18.01 52.81
CA HIS A 500 77.49 -18.13 53.74
C HIS A 500 76.29 -17.23 53.39
N MET A 501 76.26 -16.63 52.19
CA MET A 501 75.13 -15.84 51.71
C MET A 501 73.94 -16.73 51.35
N ARG A 502 72.72 -16.23 51.58
CA ARG A 502 71.51 -16.86 51.00
C ARG A 502 71.57 -16.80 49.48
N GLN A 503 70.90 -17.73 48.80
CA GLN A 503 70.77 -17.67 47.34
C GLN A 503 70.10 -16.36 46.89
N PHE A 504 70.55 -15.85 45.75
CA PHE A 504 69.97 -14.67 45.12
C PHE A 504 68.65 -15.07 44.44
N THR A 505 67.66 -14.18 44.45
CA THR A 505 66.36 -14.43 43.81
C THR A 505 66.22 -13.71 42.47
N THR A 506 67.06 -12.71 42.19
CA THR A 506 67.05 -11.94 40.93
C THR A 506 68.47 -11.69 40.44
N ILE A 507 68.64 -11.41 39.14
CA ILE A 507 69.95 -11.10 38.56
C ILE A 507 70.52 -9.80 39.14
N ASN A 508 69.68 -8.80 39.40
CA ASN A 508 70.13 -7.57 40.03
C ASN A 508 70.66 -7.79 41.46
N GLU A 509 70.03 -8.70 42.22
CA GLU A 509 70.53 -9.10 43.55
C GLU A 509 71.90 -9.79 43.48
N LEU A 510 72.12 -10.66 42.48
CA LEU A 510 73.45 -11.22 42.22
C LEU A 510 74.50 -10.13 41.97
N GLY A 511 74.14 -9.08 41.24
CA GLY A 511 75.02 -7.91 41.03
C GLY A 511 75.41 -7.21 42.33
N ILE A 512 74.49 -7.12 43.30
CA ILE A 512 74.77 -6.59 44.64
C ILE A 512 75.76 -7.49 45.37
N TYR A 513 75.59 -8.81 45.28
CA TYR A 513 76.48 -9.79 45.94
C TYR A 513 77.89 -9.72 45.39
N LEU A 514 78.06 -9.73 44.06
CA LEU A 514 79.37 -9.70 43.41
C LEU A 514 80.12 -8.39 43.71
N ARG A 515 79.41 -7.26 43.74
CA ARG A 515 79.99 -5.97 44.15
C ARG A 515 80.44 -6.02 45.60
N LEU A 516 79.58 -6.50 46.51
CA LEU A 516 79.89 -6.62 47.93
C LEU A 516 81.11 -7.53 48.16
N LEU A 517 81.16 -8.70 47.51
CA LEU A 517 82.28 -9.64 47.61
C LEU A 517 83.59 -9.05 47.06
N THR A 518 83.51 -8.27 45.97
CA THR A 518 84.66 -7.56 45.40
C THR A 518 85.16 -6.47 46.36
N GLU A 519 84.25 -5.65 46.89
CA GLU A 519 84.59 -4.58 47.83
C GLU A 519 85.16 -5.13 49.15
N ILE A 520 84.63 -6.26 49.64
CA ILE A 520 85.15 -6.98 50.80
C ILE A 520 86.54 -7.53 50.52
N ARG A 521 86.79 -8.12 49.34
CA ARG A 521 88.14 -8.57 48.94
C ARG A 521 89.14 -7.41 49.00
N ASP A 522 88.82 -6.29 48.36
CA ASP A 522 89.68 -5.11 48.34
C ASP A 522 89.91 -4.54 49.75
N THR A 523 88.95 -4.73 50.65
CA THR A 523 89.04 -4.34 52.06
C THR A 523 89.92 -5.31 52.85
N LEU A 524 89.77 -6.63 52.66
CA LEU A 524 90.57 -7.67 53.31
C LEU A 524 92.00 -7.76 52.79
N ASP A 525 92.30 -7.15 51.64
CA ASP A 525 93.68 -6.90 51.17
C ASP A 525 94.39 -5.84 52.02
N ARG A 526 93.64 -4.92 52.64
CA ARG A 526 94.18 -3.81 53.44
C ARG A 526 94.00 -3.99 54.94
N PHE A 527 92.96 -4.71 55.35
CA PHE A 527 92.61 -4.98 56.75
C PHE A 527 92.64 -6.47 57.07
N LEU A 528 92.88 -6.81 58.34
CA LEU A 528 92.74 -8.16 58.86
C LEU A 528 91.25 -8.53 58.96
N PRO A 529 90.87 -9.81 58.76
CA PRO A 529 89.46 -10.25 58.82
C PRO A 529 88.70 -9.85 60.08
N VAL A 530 89.40 -9.74 61.22
CA VAL A 530 88.88 -9.29 62.52
C VAL A 530 88.17 -7.92 62.46
N VAL A 531 88.43 -7.10 61.43
CA VAL A 531 87.75 -5.81 61.21
C VAL A 531 86.24 -5.96 61.04
N PHE A 532 85.74 -7.16 60.68
CA PHE A 532 84.31 -7.46 60.53
C PHE A 532 83.67 -8.10 61.78
N ASP A 533 84.44 -8.59 62.76
CA ASP A 533 83.96 -9.31 63.94
C ASP A 533 83.02 -8.45 64.81
N ARG A 534 83.37 -7.18 65.00
CA ARG A 534 82.66 -6.24 65.90
C ARG A 534 82.29 -4.97 65.16
N SER A 535 81.35 -4.21 65.73
CA SER A 535 80.99 -2.91 65.15
C SER A 535 82.21 -1.99 65.15
N VAL A 536 82.55 -1.45 63.99
CA VAL A 536 83.64 -0.48 63.85
C VAL A 536 83.11 0.96 63.95
N SER A 537 81.84 1.17 64.29
CA SER A 537 81.24 2.50 64.44
C SER A 537 82.01 3.41 65.42
N GLU A 538 82.51 2.85 66.53
CA GLU A 538 83.35 3.59 67.47
C GLU A 538 84.74 3.92 66.89
N LEU A 539 85.28 3.06 66.02
CA LEU A 539 86.54 3.30 65.32
C LEU A 539 86.38 4.38 64.25
N VAL A 540 85.27 4.35 63.49
CA VAL A 540 84.89 5.38 62.52
C VAL A 540 84.73 6.73 63.21
N ALA A 541 83.98 6.79 64.31
CA ALA A 541 83.81 8.02 65.09
C ALA A 541 85.12 8.54 65.70
N ALA A 542 86.06 7.64 66.04
CA ALA A 542 87.36 8.01 66.57
C ALA A 542 88.32 8.55 65.49
N THR A 543 88.21 8.06 64.24
CA THR A 543 89.06 8.45 63.10
C THR A 543 88.55 9.67 62.34
N ALA A 544 87.31 10.10 62.58
CA ALA A 544 86.67 11.25 61.92
C ALA A 544 87.47 12.57 62.00
N PRO A 545 87.32 13.47 61.01
CA PRO A 545 87.84 14.84 61.05
C PRO A 545 87.37 15.63 62.28
N ARG A 546 88.12 16.68 62.67
CA ARG A 546 87.80 17.49 63.86
C ARG A 546 86.43 18.17 63.70
N GLY A 547 85.43 17.66 64.42
CA GLY A 547 84.08 18.25 64.52
C GLY A 547 82.94 17.30 64.17
N GLU A 548 83.22 16.18 63.49
CA GLU A 548 82.19 15.33 62.85
C GLU A 548 82.00 13.95 63.53
N GLY A 549 82.61 13.71 64.70
CA GLY A 549 82.52 12.43 65.42
C GLY A 549 81.83 12.55 66.78
N ALA A 550 81.21 11.45 67.23
CA ALA A 550 80.55 11.36 68.54
C ALA A 550 81.47 11.84 69.71
N PRO A 551 80.93 12.52 70.74
CA PRO A 551 81.72 13.05 71.85
C PRO A 551 82.40 11.92 72.63
N MET A 552 83.73 11.91 72.66
CA MET A 552 84.54 10.90 73.34
C MET A 552 85.80 11.53 73.96
N SER A 553 86.29 10.95 75.07
CA SER A 553 87.49 11.46 75.76
C SER A 553 88.76 11.31 74.89
N SER A 554 89.71 12.23 75.05
CA SER A 554 90.98 12.22 74.29
C SER A 554 91.77 10.92 74.46
N THR A 555 91.71 10.32 75.65
CA THR A 555 92.33 9.03 75.98
C THR A 555 91.67 7.87 75.23
N ASN A 556 90.33 7.83 75.18
CA ASN A 556 89.60 6.81 74.40
C ASN A 556 89.80 6.97 72.90
N ARG A 557 89.76 8.20 72.36
CA ARG A 557 90.00 8.46 70.94
C ARG A 557 91.38 7.99 70.49
N ARG A 558 92.42 8.20 71.31
CA ARG A 558 93.78 7.73 71.00
C ARG A 558 93.90 6.20 71.07
N ARG A 559 93.22 5.55 72.03
CA ARG A 559 93.15 4.09 72.15
C ARG A 559 92.45 3.46 70.94
N LEU A 560 91.30 3.99 70.55
CA LEU A 560 90.52 3.50 69.40
C LEU A 560 91.22 3.76 68.06
N LYS A 561 91.91 4.91 67.88
CA LYS A 561 92.77 5.14 66.69
C LYS A 561 93.94 4.15 66.61
N LYS A 562 94.48 3.71 67.76
CA LYS A 562 95.52 2.69 67.80
C LYS A 562 94.95 1.32 67.41
N LEU A 563 93.80 0.93 67.97
CA LEU A 563 93.08 -0.30 67.63
C LEU A 563 92.69 -0.35 66.13
N ALA A 564 92.23 0.78 65.58
CA ALA A 564 91.93 0.92 64.16
C ALA A 564 93.14 0.63 63.25
N ARG A 565 94.35 1.01 63.67
CA ARG A 565 95.60 0.71 62.94
C ARG A 565 96.06 -0.73 63.12
N GLU A 566 95.74 -1.35 64.26
CA GLU A 566 96.01 -2.78 64.49
C GLU A 566 95.17 -3.69 63.58
N TYR A 567 94.01 -3.20 63.11
CA TYR A 567 93.20 -3.90 62.12
C TYR A 567 93.72 -3.76 60.69
N VAL A 568 94.68 -2.87 60.40
CA VAL A 568 95.32 -2.75 59.08
C VAL A 568 96.40 -3.84 58.96
N ARG A 569 96.53 -4.46 57.78
CA ARG A 569 97.54 -5.49 57.54
C ARG A 569 98.97 -4.92 57.65
N PRO A 570 99.93 -5.69 58.20
CA PRO A 570 101.33 -5.28 58.24
C PRO A 570 101.86 -4.98 56.83
N GLY A 571 102.47 -3.80 56.65
CA GLY A 571 103.08 -3.37 55.37
C GLY A 571 102.15 -2.61 54.42
N VAL A 572 100.86 -2.48 54.73
CA VAL A 572 99.90 -1.73 53.90
C VAL A 572 99.64 -0.34 54.48
N HIS A 573 99.71 0.70 53.66
CA HIS A 573 99.38 2.07 54.06
C HIS A 573 97.97 2.47 53.61
N VAL A 574 97.10 2.80 54.57
CA VAL A 574 95.77 3.36 54.31
C VAL A 574 95.84 4.87 54.47
N SER A 575 95.71 5.61 53.35
CA SER A 575 95.81 7.07 53.30
C SER A 575 94.72 7.77 54.11
N ASP A 576 93.48 7.30 54.00
CA ASP A 576 92.34 7.76 54.81
C ASP A 576 91.72 6.58 55.57
N LEU A 577 92.13 6.43 56.83
CA LEU A 577 91.64 5.37 57.71
C LEU A 577 90.17 5.57 58.10
N HIS A 578 89.68 6.82 58.10
CA HIS A 578 88.28 7.10 58.42
C HIS A 578 87.37 6.64 57.29
N GLU A 579 87.67 7.06 56.06
CA GLU A 579 86.91 6.66 54.88
C GLU A 579 86.90 5.12 54.71
N ALA A 580 88.07 4.48 54.88
CA ALA A 580 88.19 3.03 54.76
C ALA A 580 87.36 2.26 55.80
N LEU A 581 87.33 2.71 57.06
CA LEU A 581 86.51 2.11 58.11
C LEU A 581 85.01 2.39 57.93
N THR A 582 84.64 3.55 57.37
CA THR A 582 83.26 3.85 57.00
C THR A 582 82.78 2.89 55.91
N ARG A 583 83.62 2.61 54.89
CA ARG A 583 83.32 1.58 53.88
C ARG A 583 83.20 0.18 54.49
N VAL A 584 84.10 -0.21 55.40
CA VAL A 584 83.99 -1.48 56.14
C VAL A 584 82.66 -1.57 56.90
N GLN A 585 82.23 -0.49 57.56
CA GLN A 585 80.96 -0.44 58.28
C GLN A 585 79.76 -0.59 57.32
N GLN A 586 79.80 0.06 56.15
CA GLN A 586 78.75 -0.06 55.13
C GLN A 586 78.69 -1.49 54.55
N GLN A 587 79.84 -2.08 54.21
CA GLN A 587 79.96 -3.46 53.76
C GLN A 587 79.44 -4.45 54.81
N ARG A 588 79.74 -4.24 56.10
CA ARG A 588 79.25 -5.08 57.19
C ARG A 588 77.74 -5.04 57.32
N VAL A 589 77.13 -3.85 57.25
CA VAL A 589 75.67 -3.69 57.27
C VAL A 589 75.03 -4.40 56.08
N LEU A 590 75.62 -4.27 54.89
CA LEU A 590 75.11 -4.91 53.68
C LEU A 590 75.29 -6.44 53.73
N TRP A 591 76.44 -6.93 54.20
CA TRP A 591 76.71 -8.35 54.41
C TRP A 591 75.70 -8.99 55.37
N GLN A 592 75.47 -8.38 56.53
CA GLN A 592 74.51 -8.86 57.54
C GLN A 592 73.07 -8.94 57.03
N ARG A 593 72.72 -8.26 55.92
CA ARG A 593 71.41 -8.35 55.29
C ARG A 593 71.19 -9.68 54.54
N TYR A 594 72.28 -10.34 54.13
CA TYR A 594 72.25 -11.50 53.24
C TYR A 594 72.85 -12.78 53.85
N VAL A 595 73.41 -12.72 55.07
CA VAL A 595 73.93 -13.89 55.82
C VAL A 595 73.26 -14.04 57.20
N ALA A 596 73.42 -15.20 57.83
CA ALA A 596 73.04 -15.40 59.22
C ALA A 596 73.88 -14.55 60.19
N ALA A 597 73.26 -14.11 61.29
CA ALA A 597 73.91 -13.22 62.26
C ALA A 597 75.18 -13.83 62.87
N GLY A 598 76.28 -13.05 62.86
CA GLY A 598 77.56 -13.44 63.46
C GLY A 598 78.54 -14.14 62.51
N VAL A 599 78.19 -14.30 61.23
CA VAL A 599 79.08 -14.89 60.22
C VAL A 599 79.94 -13.82 59.55
N ASN A 600 81.25 -14.03 59.58
CA ASN A 600 82.21 -13.13 58.95
C ASN A 600 82.31 -13.36 57.44
N PRO A 601 82.71 -12.34 56.67
CA PRO A 601 82.86 -12.47 55.23
C PRO A 601 84.09 -13.29 54.83
N GLU A 602 83.87 -14.24 53.92
CA GLU A 602 84.90 -15.00 53.22
C GLU A 602 84.91 -14.60 51.75
N VAL A 603 86.11 -14.56 51.16
CA VAL A 603 86.28 -14.16 49.77
C VAL A 603 86.44 -15.42 48.92
N PRO A 604 85.43 -15.80 48.12
CA PRO A 604 85.53 -16.94 47.23
C PRO A 604 86.45 -16.62 46.03
N THR A 605 87.06 -17.66 45.46
CA THR A 605 87.82 -17.55 44.21
C THR A 605 86.89 -17.54 43.00
N GLY A 606 87.22 -16.80 41.93
CA GLY A 606 86.43 -16.77 40.70
C GLY A 606 85.40 -15.63 40.59
N ILE A 607 85.40 -14.67 41.53
CA ILE A 607 84.50 -13.49 41.48
C ILE A 607 84.63 -12.73 40.15
N ALA A 608 85.86 -12.57 39.64
CA ALA A 608 86.11 -11.84 38.40
C ALA A 608 85.42 -12.50 37.17
N ASP A 609 85.46 -13.83 37.10
CA ASP A 609 84.87 -14.58 35.98
C ASP A 609 83.33 -14.48 36.00
N VAL A 610 82.72 -14.59 37.19
CA VAL A 610 81.26 -14.43 37.35
C VAL A 610 80.84 -12.98 37.14
N GLN A 611 81.67 -11.99 37.51
CA GLN A 611 81.39 -10.56 37.29
C GLN A 611 81.33 -10.21 35.80
N VAL A 612 82.19 -10.80 34.97
CA VAL A 612 82.16 -10.62 33.52
C VAL A 612 80.88 -11.24 32.95
N LEU A 613 80.57 -12.48 33.32
CA LEU A 613 79.34 -13.14 32.87
C LEU A 613 78.07 -12.37 33.30
N PHE A 614 78.04 -11.90 34.55
CA PHE A 614 76.95 -11.06 35.07
C PHE A 614 76.80 -9.77 34.27
N SER A 615 77.90 -9.09 33.96
CA SER A 615 77.85 -7.81 33.24
C SER A 615 77.28 -7.99 31.83
N ASN A 616 77.70 -9.05 31.12
CA ASN A 616 77.19 -9.38 29.80
C ASN A 616 75.69 -9.71 29.84
N VAL A 617 75.28 -10.62 30.73
CA VAL A 617 73.86 -11.02 30.85
C VAL A 617 72.98 -9.85 31.31
N ALA A 618 73.44 -9.02 32.25
CA ALA A 618 72.67 -7.85 32.69
C ALA A 618 72.50 -6.81 31.57
N GLU A 619 73.52 -6.62 30.73
CA GLU A 619 73.43 -5.74 29.56
C GLU A 619 72.47 -6.30 28.50
N ASP A 620 72.56 -7.59 28.22
CA ASP A 620 71.68 -8.26 27.25
C ASP A 620 70.21 -8.27 27.71
N LEU A 621 69.94 -8.51 29.00
CA LEU A 621 68.59 -8.38 29.57
C LEU A 621 68.07 -6.94 29.46
N ALA A 622 68.90 -5.94 29.72
CA ALA A 622 68.51 -4.53 29.59
C ALA A 622 68.22 -4.14 28.12
N ARG A 623 68.94 -4.73 27.16
CA ARG A 623 68.68 -4.56 25.72
C ARG A 623 67.37 -5.21 25.29
N LEU A 624 66.92 -6.27 25.98
CA LEU A 624 65.59 -6.87 25.76
C LEU A 624 64.46 -6.07 26.41
N ASP A 625 64.72 -5.40 27.54
CA ASP A 625 63.71 -4.57 28.22
C ASP A 625 63.22 -3.38 27.36
N GLU A 626 64.09 -2.82 26.50
CA GLU A 626 63.77 -1.69 25.62
C GLU A 626 62.64 -2.02 24.61
N PRO A 627 62.77 -3.03 23.73
CA PRO A 627 61.69 -3.39 22.80
C PRO A 627 60.45 -3.95 23.51
N LEU A 628 60.58 -4.55 24.69
CA LEU A 628 59.45 -5.03 25.49
C LEU A 628 58.72 -3.92 26.26
N GLY A 629 59.20 -2.67 26.18
CA GLY A 629 58.57 -1.53 26.87
C GLY A 629 58.65 -1.59 28.40
N ARG A 630 59.60 -2.36 28.96
CA ARG A 630 59.78 -2.58 30.40
C ARG A 630 60.66 -1.49 31.03
N THR A 631 60.20 -0.25 30.97
CA THR A 631 60.97 0.93 31.44
C THR A 631 60.87 1.16 32.94
N GLU A 632 59.82 0.67 33.60
CA GLU A 632 59.67 0.72 35.06
C GLU A 632 60.60 -0.27 35.74
N ARG A 633 61.31 0.17 36.79
CA ARG A 633 62.31 -0.63 37.51
C ARG A 633 61.77 -1.99 37.96
N ASP A 634 60.55 -2.06 38.46
CA ASP A 634 59.95 -3.30 38.97
C ASP A 634 59.52 -4.28 37.87
N ARG A 635 59.44 -3.82 36.60
CA ARG A 635 59.06 -4.63 35.43
C ARG A 635 60.25 -5.11 34.60
N GLN A 636 61.47 -4.62 34.88
CA GLN A 636 62.69 -5.01 34.18
C GLN A 636 63.00 -6.50 34.38
N LEU A 637 63.48 -7.16 33.32
CA LEU A 637 63.83 -8.58 33.33
C LEU A 637 64.86 -8.92 34.43
N ALA A 638 65.83 -8.03 34.68
CA ALA A 638 66.85 -8.25 35.72
C ALA A 638 66.30 -8.27 37.17
N ASN A 639 65.09 -7.74 37.40
CA ASN A 639 64.39 -7.75 38.69
C ASN A 639 63.32 -8.86 38.77
N THR A 640 63.10 -9.60 37.68
CA THR A 640 62.19 -10.76 37.66
C THR A 640 62.82 -11.90 38.47
N PRO A 641 62.04 -12.61 39.32
CA PRO A 641 62.53 -13.81 40.01
C PRO A 641 63.13 -14.83 39.05
N VAL A 642 64.27 -15.44 39.40
CA VAL A 642 65.01 -16.34 38.51
C VAL A 642 64.15 -17.51 37.99
N ASP A 643 63.26 -18.04 38.82
CA ASP A 643 62.31 -19.10 38.48
C ASP A 643 61.27 -18.71 37.42
N GLN A 644 60.98 -17.41 37.29
CA GLN A 644 60.11 -16.85 36.24
C GLN A 644 60.92 -16.31 35.04
N LEU A 645 62.13 -15.80 35.29
CA LEU A 645 62.99 -15.24 34.26
C LEU A 645 63.44 -16.31 33.26
N VAL A 646 63.82 -17.50 33.74
CA VAL A 646 64.26 -18.61 32.87
C VAL A 646 63.18 -19.01 31.85
N PRO A 647 61.93 -19.36 32.25
CA PRO A 647 60.89 -19.68 31.28
C PRO A 647 60.52 -18.49 30.38
N THR A 648 60.52 -17.25 30.89
CA THR A 648 60.25 -16.05 30.07
C THR A 648 61.28 -15.86 28.96
N ILE A 649 62.57 -16.08 29.25
CA ILE A 649 63.65 -15.97 28.26
C ILE A 649 63.58 -17.12 27.25
N ALA A 650 63.22 -18.33 27.69
CA ALA A 650 62.99 -19.46 26.79
C ALA A 650 61.83 -19.21 25.81
N GLU A 651 60.73 -18.60 26.27
CA GLU A 651 59.61 -18.21 25.40
C GLU A 651 59.97 -17.08 24.42
N LEU A 652 60.81 -16.11 24.84
CA LEU A 652 61.35 -15.07 23.95
C LEU A 652 62.32 -15.64 22.89
N ALA A 653 63.02 -16.72 23.21
CA ALA A 653 63.98 -17.41 22.35
C ALA A 653 63.32 -18.38 21.35
N ALA A 654 62.10 -18.84 21.61
CA ALA A 654 61.34 -19.72 20.72
C ALA A 654 61.04 -19.04 19.37
N GLU A 655 61.02 -19.82 18.29
CA GLU A 655 60.66 -19.32 16.94
C GLU A 655 59.27 -18.66 16.99
N SER A 656 59.18 -17.40 16.57
CA SER A 656 57.94 -16.61 16.58
C SER A 656 57.67 -15.97 15.22
N ASP A 657 56.51 -16.31 14.66
CA ASP A 657 56.01 -15.72 13.41
C ASP A 657 55.73 -14.21 13.54
N VAL A 658 55.56 -13.71 14.77
CA VAL A 658 55.29 -12.29 15.07
C VAL A 658 56.42 -11.36 14.59
N LEU A 659 57.67 -11.86 14.55
CA LEU A 659 58.86 -11.06 14.26
C LEU A 659 59.18 -10.95 12.75
N HIS A 660 58.62 -11.83 11.91
CA HIS A 660 58.98 -11.92 10.49
C HIS A 660 58.37 -10.80 9.61
N ASN A 661 57.23 -10.21 10.03
CA ASN A 661 56.45 -9.24 9.24
C ASN A 661 56.26 -7.87 9.96
N LEU A 662 57.20 -7.49 10.81
CA LEU A 662 57.01 -6.43 11.80
C LEU A 662 56.85 -5.00 11.23
N GLN A 663 57.56 -4.68 10.14
CA GLN A 663 57.55 -3.33 9.56
C GLN A 663 56.20 -3.02 8.90
N GLU A 664 55.71 -3.92 8.05
CA GLU A 664 54.42 -3.78 7.37
C GLU A 664 53.26 -3.74 8.37
N ARG A 665 53.33 -4.54 9.45
CA ARG A 665 52.35 -4.49 10.55
C ARG A 665 52.34 -3.14 11.26
N THR A 666 53.50 -2.57 11.55
CA THR A 666 53.60 -1.31 12.30
C THR A 666 52.98 -0.14 11.54
N GLU A 667 53.18 -0.08 10.22
CA GLU A 667 52.59 0.96 9.35
C GLU A 667 51.06 0.83 9.25
N LEU A 668 50.56 -0.39 9.03
CA LEU A 668 49.12 -0.66 9.00
C LEU A 668 48.46 -0.35 10.35
N MET A 669 49.09 -0.77 11.45
CA MET A 669 48.58 -0.52 12.79
C MET A 669 48.57 0.97 13.12
N GLN A 670 49.61 1.73 12.79
CA GLN A 670 49.59 3.18 12.99
C GLN A 670 48.41 3.84 12.26
N THR A 671 48.12 3.41 11.03
CA THR A 671 46.97 3.90 10.26
C THR A 671 45.64 3.60 10.97
N LEU A 672 45.48 2.40 11.54
CA LEU A 672 44.27 2.02 12.27
C LEU A 672 44.14 2.75 13.64
N ARG A 673 45.27 3.02 14.31
CA ARG A 673 45.31 3.80 15.55
C ARG A 673 44.96 5.28 15.33
N ASP A 674 45.40 5.86 14.22
CA ASP A 674 45.05 7.23 13.84
C ASP A 674 43.52 7.38 13.61
N LEU A 675 42.84 6.28 13.24
CA LEU A 675 41.38 6.16 13.16
C LEU A 675 40.71 5.78 14.50
N GLN A 676 41.47 5.67 15.59
CA GLN A 676 41.01 5.30 16.94
C GLN A 676 40.34 3.91 17.02
N LEU A 677 40.83 2.93 16.26
CA LEU A 677 40.27 1.57 16.21
C LEU A 677 40.85 0.62 17.27
N GLU A 678 41.68 1.10 18.22
CA GLU A 678 42.23 0.28 19.30
C GLU A 678 41.23 -0.62 20.03
N PRO A 679 40.02 -0.16 20.42
CA PRO A 679 39.07 -1.01 21.11
C PRO A 679 38.67 -2.25 20.29
N LEU A 680 38.47 -2.07 18.98
CA LEU A 680 38.13 -3.15 18.06
C LEU A 680 39.31 -4.07 17.83
N ILE A 681 40.49 -3.53 17.57
CA ILE A 681 41.72 -4.30 17.36
C ILE A 681 42.00 -5.22 18.57
N THR A 682 41.83 -4.68 19.79
CA THR A 682 42.06 -5.44 21.03
C THR A 682 41.04 -6.56 21.18
N ASP A 683 39.76 -6.30 20.90
CA ASP A 683 38.70 -7.31 20.93
C ASP A 683 38.93 -8.44 19.91
N LEU A 684 39.32 -8.10 18.67
CA LEU A 684 39.61 -9.07 17.63
C LEU A 684 40.82 -9.95 17.95
N ALA A 685 41.89 -9.35 18.51
CA ALA A 685 43.09 -10.08 18.92
C ALA A 685 42.81 -11.05 20.07
N ASN A 686 42.01 -10.64 21.07
CA ASN A 686 41.65 -11.49 22.20
C ASN A 686 40.76 -12.68 21.81
N ARG A 687 39.90 -12.51 20.79
CA ARG A 687 39.01 -13.57 20.28
C ARG A 687 39.61 -14.41 19.15
N HIS A 688 40.85 -14.11 18.75
CA HIS A 688 41.55 -14.77 17.65
C HIS A 688 40.76 -14.80 16.33
N VAL A 689 40.13 -13.67 15.97
CA VAL A 689 39.20 -13.62 14.83
C VAL A 689 39.95 -13.83 13.51
N PRO A 690 39.49 -14.76 12.64
CA PRO A 690 40.11 -14.98 11.33
C PRO A 690 39.91 -13.80 10.39
N ASP A 691 40.87 -13.59 9.49
CA ASP A 691 40.92 -12.50 8.50
C ASP A 691 39.62 -12.34 7.69
N VAL A 692 39.00 -13.46 7.31
CA VAL A 692 37.74 -13.50 6.55
C VAL A 692 36.56 -12.88 7.31
N GLN A 693 36.58 -12.89 8.64
CA GLN A 693 35.50 -12.37 9.50
C GLN A 693 35.72 -10.91 9.91
N VAL A 694 36.95 -10.40 9.80
CA VAL A 694 37.32 -9.03 10.21
C VAL A 694 36.44 -7.94 9.57
N PRO A 695 36.10 -7.98 8.27
CA PRO A 695 35.22 -6.97 7.68
C PRO A 695 33.84 -6.92 8.34
N ALA A 696 33.25 -8.08 8.64
CA ALA A 696 31.93 -8.14 9.28
C ALA A 696 31.98 -7.62 10.73
N GLU A 697 33.08 -7.86 11.44
CA GLU A 697 33.29 -7.34 12.81
C GLU A 697 33.48 -5.81 12.83
N LEU A 698 34.20 -5.24 11.85
CA LEU A 698 34.31 -3.79 11.68
C LEU A 698 32.94 -3.17 11.39
N GLU A 699 32.15 -3.78 10.48
CA GLU A 699 30.80 -3.31 10.20
C GLU A 699 29.92 -3.36 11.47
N LEU A 700 29.96 -4.44 12.25
CA LEU A 700 29.22 -4.53 13.51
C LEU A 700 29.61 -3.42 14.48
N ALA A 701 30.91 -3.21 14.72
CA ALA A 701 31.40 -2.14 15.60
C ALA A 701 30.97 -0.75 15.12
N TRP A 702 31.04 -0.49 13.81
CA TRP A 702 30.66 0.79 13.23
C TRP A 702 29.16 1.06 13.36
N TRP A 703 28.31 0.14 12.90
CA TRP A 703 26.85 0.31 12.93
C TRP A 703 26.31 0.39 14.35
N GLN A 704 26.85 -0.39 15.28
CA GLN A 704 26.40 -0.38 16.67
C GLN A 704 26.83 0.92 17.38
N SER A 705 28.04 1.42 17.11
CA SER A 705 28.51 2.69 17.68
C SER A 705 27.76 3.89 17.09
N ALA A 706 27.44 3.85 15.79
CA ALA A 706 26.59 4.84 15.14
C ALA A 706 25.19 4.86 15.75
N LEU A 707 24.56 3.68 15.91
CA LEU A 707 23.25 3.55 16.56
C LEU A 707 23.24 4.11 17.98
N GLU A 708 24.19 3.70 18.83
CA GLU A 708 24.28 4.17 20.21
C GLU A 708 24.47 5.70 20.28
N THR A 709 25.34 6.27 19.45
CA THR A 709 25.56 7.72 19.40
C THR A 709 24.31 8.49 18.95
N MET A 710 23.63 7.98 17.91
CA MET A 710 22.39 8.58 17.41
C MET A 710 21.28 8.52 18.46
N LEU A 711 21.14 7.39 19.16
CA LEU A 711 20.19 7.25 20.26
C LEU A 711 20.49 8.24 21.38
N GLU A 712 21.74 8.37 21.85
CA GLU A 712 22.08 9.33 22.90
C GLU A 712 21.71 10.79 22.56
N SER A 713 21.74 11.14 21.27
CA SER A 713 21.44 12.49 20.80
C SER A 713 19.95 12.76 20.55
N ASP A 714 19.13 11.75 20.24
CA ASP A 714 17.72 11.92 19.90
C ASP A 714 16.78 11.52 21.04
N ARG A 715 16.35 12.53 21.81
CA ARG A 715 15.42 12.36 22.93
C ARG A 715 14.08 11.77 22.54
N ALA A 716 13.64 11.90 21.28
CA ALA A 716 12.37 11.32 20.82
C ALA A 716 12.43 9.79 20.76
N LEU A 717 13.62 9.21 20.54
CA LEU A 717 13.85 7.77 20.46
C LEU A 717 14.32 7.17 21.79
N LEU A 718 15.02 7.95 22.64
CA LEU A 718 15.49 7.54 23.97
C LEU A 718 14.39 7.11 24.95
N GLY A 719 13.13 7.47 24.66
CA GLY A 719 11.95 7.13 25.46
C GLY A 719 10.93 6.26 24.74
N ALA A 720 11.28 5.63 23.61
CA ALA A 720 10.39 4.82 22.78
C ALA A 720 10.01 3.50 23.47
N ASN A 721 9.25 3.61 24.56
CA ASN A 721 8.46 2.49 25.05
C ASN A 721 7.46 2.13 23.95
N THR A 722 7.67 0.98 23.33
CA THR A 722 6.83 0.48 22.22
C THR A 722 5.36 0.35 22.64
N ASP A 723 5.08 0.07 23.92
CA ASP A 723 3.73 0.07 24.48
C ASP A 723 3.08 1.47 24.48
N MET A 724 3.87 2.53 24.70
CA MET A 724 3.37 3.91 24.60
C MET A 724 3.08 4.26 23.15
N LEU A 725 3.95 3.85 22.22
CA LEU A 725 3.75 4.11 20.80
C LEU A 725 2.52 3.39 20.25
N ASP A 726 2.32 2.12 20.62
CA ASP A 726 1.12 1.35 20.27
C ASP A 726 -0.17 2.05 20.76
N ARG A 727 -0.11 2.63 21.97
CA ARG A 727 -1.22 3.42 22.51
C ARG A 727 -1.44 4.71 21.73
N VAL A 728 -0.38 5.45 21.39
CA VAL A 728 -0.48 6.68 20.59
C VAL A 728 -1.03 6.39 19.19
N GLU A 729 -0.59 5.32 18.54
CA GLU A 729 -1.14 4.87 17.26
C GLU A 729 -2.62 4.46 17.38
N ALA A 730 -3.00 3.77 18.46
CA ALA A 730 -4.39 3.40 18.72
C ALA A 730 -5.28 4.62 18.97
N ASP A 731 -4.83 5.58 19.78
CA ASP A 731 -5.51 6.84 20.05
C ASP A 731 -5.64 7.66 18.76
N PHE A 732 -4.59 7.68 17.92
CA PHE A 732 -4.62 8.33 16.61
C PHE A 732 -5.71 7.76 15.70
N ARG A 733 -5.82 6.43 15.59
CA ARG A 733 -6.87 5.79 14.77
C ARG A 733 -8.26 6.23 15.23
N LEU A 734 -8.51 6.20 16.54
CA LEU A 734 -9.81 6.57 17.11
C LEU A 734 -10.13 8.04 16.88
N VAL A 735 -9.15 8.93 17.05
CA VAL A 735 -9.31 10.38 16.85
C VAL A 735 -9.46 10.73 15.37
N ASP A 736 -8.72 10.09 14.46
CA ASP A 736 -8.85 10.29 13.02
C ASP A 736 -10.22 9.82 12.51
N ASP A 737 -10.71 8.67 12.99
CA ASP A 737 -12.08 8.18 12.68
C ASP A 737 -13.15 9.14 13.21
N ALA A 738 -13.01 9.64 14.44
CA ALA A 738 -13.93 10.60 15.02
C ALA A 738 -13.96 11.92 14.25
N HIS A 739 -12.79 12.40 13.81
CA HIS A 739 -12.66 13.58 12.96
C HIS A 739 -13.35 13.36 11.62
N ALA A 740 -13.03 12.26 10.91
CA ALA A 740 -13.64 11.92 9.62
C ALA A 740 -15.17 11.81 9.70
N ALA A 741 -15.70 11.18 10.75
CA ALA A 741 -17.15 11.11 10.99
C ALA A 741 -17.77 12.51 11.20
N GLY A 742 -17.04 13.42 11.86
CA GLY A 742 -17.43 14.80 12.14
C GLY A 742 -17.53 15.69 10.90
N VAL A 743 -16.72 15.45 9.86
CA VAL A 743 -16.70 16.27 8.62
C VAL A 743 -18.08 16.31 7.96
N SER A 744 -18.75 15.16 7.86
CA SER A 744 -20.10 15.05 7.28
C SER A 744 -21.15 15.87 8.05
N GLN A 745 -21.06 15.88 9.39
CA GLN A 745 -21.93 16.68 10.26
C GLN A 745 -21.66 18.17 10.09
N GLY A 746 -20.39 18.55 9.89
CA GLY A 746 -19.98 19.92 9.59
C GLY A 746 -20.64 20.44 8.31
N LEU A 747 -20.57 19.65 7.23
CA LEU A 747 -21.24 20.00 5.97
C LEU A 747 -22.78 20.05 6.13
N ALA A 748 -23.36 19.12 6.87
CA ALA A 748 -24.80 19.12 7.13
C ALA A 748 -25.25 20.40 7.87
N TRP A 749 -24.47 20.83 8.86
CA TRP A 749 -24.70 22.07 9.60
C TRP A 749 -24.52 23.31 8.73
N GLN A 750 -23.46 23.38 7.91
CA GLN A 750 -23.25 24.48 6.98
C GLN A 750 -24.45 24.64 6.02
N LEU A 751 -24.93 23.54 5.45
CA LEU A 751 -26.12 23.54 4.59
C LEU A 751 -27.38 24.00 5.33
N ALA A 752 -27.52 23.65 6.61
CA ALA A 752 -28.62 24.09 7.45
C ALA A 752 -28.56 25.59 7.77
N GLU A 753 -27.38 26.15 8.02
CA GLU A 753 -27.20 27.59 8.21
C GLU A 753 -27.51 28.36 6.92
N ASN A 754 -27.00 27.90 5.79
CA ASN A 754 -27.33 28.48 4.48
C ASN A 754 -28.85 28.45 4.22
N TRP A 755 -29.52 27.36 4.61
CA TRP A 755 -30.98 27.24 4.50
C TRP A 755 -31.72 28.22 5.41
N LYS A 756 -31.33 28.34 6.68
CA LYS A 756 -31.94 29.28 7.63
C LYS A 756 -31.77 30.72 7.18
N VAL A 757 -30.57 31.09 6.73
CA VAL A 757 -30.29 32.42 6.16
C VAL A 757 -31.17 32.64 4.93
N GLY A 758 -31.22 31.67 4.02
CA GLY A 758 -32.09 31.74 2.84
C GLY A 758 -33.57 31.95 3.17
N LEU A 759 -34.10 31.30 4.21
CA LEU A 759 -35.49 31.48 4.65
C LEU A 759 -35.79 32.90 5.16
N VAL A 760 -34.80 33.56 5.77
CA VAL A 760 -34.91 34.94 6.27
C VAL A 760 -34.77 35.94 5.12
N ASP A 761 -33.81 35.71 4.23
CA ASP A 761 -33.53 36.60 3.11
C ASP A 761 -34.62 36.53 2.02
N TRP A 762 -35.26 35.37 1.84
CA TRP A 762 -36.23 35.10 0.76
C TRP A 762 -37.56 34.46 1.26
N PRO A 763 -38.36 35.17 2.08
CA PRO A 763 -39.58 34.62 2.67
C PRO A 763 -40.69 34.34 1.64
N GLU A 764 -40.70 35.06 0.52
CA GLU A 764 -41.65 34.84 -0.59
C GLU A 764 -41.36 33.52 -1.32
N GLU A 765 -40.09 33.26 -1.66
CA GLU A 765 -39.64 31.98 -2.25
C GLU A 765 -39.97 30.81 -1.31
N ALA A 766 -39.78 30.99 0.00
CA ALA A 766 -40.08 29.96 0.99
C ALA A 766 -41.57 29.60 1.01
N THR A 767 -42.44 30.61 0.90
CA THR A 767 -43.90 30.42 0.86
C THR A 767 -44.34 29.75 -0.45
N ALA A 768 -43.74 30.15 -1.58
CA ALA A 768 -44.00 29.53 -2.87
C ALA A 768 -43.58 28.06 -2.89
N LEU A 769 -42.35 27.75 -2.45
CA LEU A 769 -41.83 26.38 -2.33
C LEU A 769 -42.72 25.51 -1.43
N LYS A 770 -43.14 26.05 -0.27
CA LYS A 770 -44.03 25.34 0.66
C LYS A 770 -45.37 25.00 0.00
N THR A 771 -45.93 25.92 -0.79
CA THR A 771 -47.19 25.72 -1.51
C THR A 771 -47.05 24.61 -2.55
N GLN A 772 -46.01 24.67 -3.38
CA GLN A 772 -45.73 23.64 -4.39
C GLN A 772 -45.52 22.25 -3.78
N LEU A 773 -44.81 22.15 -2.66
CA LEU A 773 -44.59 20.86 -1.98
C LEU A 773 -45.89 20.25 -1.41
N ARG A 774 -46.87 21.09 -1.03
CA ARG A 774 -48.21 20.66 -0.57
C ARG A 774 -49.08 20.20 -1.73
N ASP A 775 -49.05 20.91 -2.85
CA ASP A 775 -49.87 20.62 -4.03
C ASP A 775 -49.38 19.39 -4.82
N GLY A 776 -48.17 18.91 -4.51
CA GLY A 776 -47.67 17.60 -4.95
C GLY A 776 -46.95 17.59 -6.30
N ALA A 777 -47.02 18.67 -7.08
CA ALA A 777 -46.34 18.81 -8.37
C ALA A 777 -45.15 19.76 -8.25
N ILE A 778 -43.93 19.21 -8.22
CA ILE A 778 -42.68 19.98 -8.30
C ILE A 778 -41.82 19.43 -9.43
N THR A 779 -41.37 20.32 -10.30
CA THR A 779 -40.41 20.04 -11.38
C THR A 779 -39.20 20.94 -11.22
N SER A 780 -38.11 20.65 -11.94
CA SER A 780 -36.91 21.48 -11.92
C SER A 780 -37.22 22.93 -12.32
N ARG A 781 -38.06 23.13 -13.34
CA ARG A 781 -38.51 24.43 -13.85
C ARG A 781 -39.34 25.18 -12.81
N LEU A 782 -40.37 24.53 -12.25
CA LEU A 782 -41.18 25.14 -11.19
C LEU A 782 -40.34 25.52 -9.97
N LEU A 783 -39.39 24.67 -9.57
CA LEU A 783 -38.48 24.95 -8.47
C LEU A 783 -37.55 26.14 -8.77
N GLN A 784 -36.96 26.17 -9.97
CA GLN A 784 -36.06 27.24 -10.39
C GLN A 784 -36.77 28.57 -10.58
N ASP A 785 -37.99 28.58 -11.12
CA ASP A 785 -38.75 29.80 -11.38
C ASP A 785 -39.36 30.39 -10.10
N SER A 786 -39.80 29.53 -9.17
CA SER A 786 -40.46 29.98 -7.94
C SER A 786 -39.53 30.23 -6.76
N ALA A 787 -38.38 29.55 -6.72
CA ALA A 787 -37.45 29.59 -5.60
C ALA A 787 -35.98 29.48 -6.07
N PRO A 788 -35.50 30.38 -6.97
CA PRO A 788 -34.16 30.28 -7.55
C PRO A 788 -33.04 30.32 -6.51
N HIS A 789 -33.16 31.11 -5.44
CA HIS A 789 -32.12 31.21 -4.41
C HIS A 789 -32.19 30.03 -3.45
N LEU A 790 -33.39 29.70 -2.95
CA LEU A 790 -33.57 28.57 -2.02
C LEU A 790 -33.24 27.22 -2.68
N SER A 791 -33.55 27.07 -3.97
CA SER A 791 -33.21 25.85 -4.73
C SER A 791 -31.71 25.56 -4.68
N ARG A 792 -30.84 26.58 -4.58
CA ARG A 792 -29.38 26.39 -4.55
C ARG A 792 -28.91 25.80 -3.24
N SER A 793 -29.57 26.16 -2.14
CA SER A 793 -29.28 25.63 -0.81
C SER A 793 -29.82 24.21 -0.61
N ILE A 794 -31.01 23.89 -1.12
CA ILE A 794 -31.67 22.59 -0.88
C ILE A 794 -31.34 21.52 -1.92
N ALA A 795 -30.96 21.91 -3.14
CA ALA A 795 -30.61 21.02 -4.24
C ALA A 795 -29.26 21.41 -4.87
N PRO A 796 -28.14 21.25 -4.13
CA PRO A 796 -26.81 21.61 -4.62
C PRO A 796 -26.23 20.55 -5.57
N VAL A 797 -26.69 19.29 -5.54
CA VAL A 797 -26.24 18.23 -6.46
C VAL A 797 -27.43 17.65 -7.22
N TRP A 798 -27.33 17.60 -8.54
CA TRP A 798 -28.33 16.99 -9.43
C TRP A 798 -27.77 15.72 -10.04
N LEU A 799 -28.49 14.61 -9.93
CA LEU A 799 -28.16 13.33 -10.54
C LEU A 799 -29.15 13.06 -11.67
N ALA A 800 -28.66 12.84 -12.88
CA ALA A 800 -29.50 12.57 -14.05
C ALA A 800 -28.82 11.61 -15.03
N SER A 801 -29.61 10.84 -15.79
CA SER A 801 -29.09 10.28 -17.03
C SER A 801 -28.95 11.37 -18.09
N PRO A 802 -28.11 11.20 -19.14
CA PRO A 802 -28.03 12.15 -20.24
C PRO A 802 -29.40 12.44 -20.85
N TYR A 803 -30.28 11.45 -20.87
CA TYR A 803 -31.63 11.52 -21.41
C TYR A 803 -32.64 12.22 -20.47
N GLU A 804 -32.28 12.43 -19.20
CA GLU A 804 -33.07 13.18 -18.22
C GLU A 804 -32.60 14.65 -18.11
N VAL A 805 -31.42 15.02 -18.65
CA VAL A 805 -30.89 16.39 -18.62
C VAL A 805 -31.86 17.42 -19.22
N PRO A 806 -32.56 17.17 -20.35
CA PRO A 806 -33.54 18.12 -20.88
C PRO A 806 -34.70 18.42 -19.92
N GLN A 807 -34.96 17.55 -18.94
CA GLN A 807 -35.99 17.78 -17.91
C GLN A 807 -35.51 18.76 -16.82
N ILE A 808 -34.23 19.14 -16.81
CA ILE A 808 -33.67 20.16 -15.92
C ILE A 808 -33.82 21.53 -16.58
N ALA A 809 -34.36 22.50 -15.84
CA ALA A 809 -34.55 23.86 -16.32
C ALA A 809 -33.26 24.43 -16.93
N ASP A 810 -33.33 24.94 -18.16
CA ASP A 810 -32.18 25.54 -18.85
C ASP A 810 -31.61 26.76 -18.12
N THR A 811 -32.49 27.51 -17.44
CA THR A 811 -32.16 28.67 -16.61
C THR A 811 -31.42 28.32 -15.31
N MET A 812 -31.23 27.03 -15.00
CA MET A 812 -30.54 26.59 -13.79
C MET A 812 -29.02 26.59 -13.99
N PRO A 813 -28.26 27.47 -13.30
CA PRO A 813 -26.81 27.51 -13.46
C PRO A 813 -26.14 26.37 -12.69
N PHE A 814 -25.15 25.74 -13.32
CA PHE A 814 -24.24 24.80 -12.66
C PHE A 814 -22.81 25.34 -12.70
N ASP A 815 -22.06 25.12 -11.61
CA ASP A 815 -20.65 25.49 -11.55
C ASP A 815 -19.78 24.40 -12.20
N THR A 816 -20.15 23.13 -11.96
CA THR A 816 -19.42 21.96 -12.43
C THR A 816 -20.37 20.91 -12.99
N VAL A 817 -20.00 20.27 -14.10
CA VAL A 817 -20.60 19.03 -14.59
C VAL A 817 -19.62 17.88 -14.38
N ILE A 818 -20.10 16.78 -13.83
CA ILE A 818 -19.36 15.53 -13.68
C ILE A 818 -20.01 14.47 -14.58
N LEU A 819 -19.36 14.16 -15.70
CA LEU A 819 -19.76 13.05 -16.56
C LEU A 819 -19.17 11.76 -15.99
N VAL A 820 -20.00 10.80 -15.63
CA VAL A 820 -19.60 9.51 -15.05
C VAL A 820 -19.99 8.39 -16.01
N ASP A 821 -19.14 7.37 -16.12
CA ASP A 821 -19.24 6.34 -17.16
C ASP A 821 -19.17 6.93 -18.57
N ALA A 822 -18.36 7.98 -18.74
CA ALA A 822 -18.27 8.74 -19.98
C ALA A 822 -17.75 7.92 -21.19
N GLY A 823 -17.16 6.75 -20.96
CA GLY A 823 -16.81 5.83 -22.04
C GLY A 823 -18.01 5.10 -22.63
N ALA A 824 -19.18 5.13 -21.96
CA ALA A 824 -20.38 4.41 -22.36
C ALA A 824 -21.39 5.28 -23.16
N VAL A 825 -21.07 6.55 -23.40
CA VAL A 825 -21.90 7.53 -24.13
C VAL A 825 -21.06 8.30 -25.13
N THR A 826 -21.69 8.77 -26.22
CA THR A 826 -21.02 9.64 -27.19
C THR A 826 -20.91 11.07 -26.67
N ILE A 827 -20.07 11.89 -27.32
CA ILE A 827 -20.04 13.32 -27.01
C ILE A 827 -21.40 13.98 -27.24
N ALA A 828 -22.09 13.63 -28.34
CA ALA A 828 -23.40 14.18 -28.70
C ALA A 828 -24.44 13.95 -27.60
N GLU A 829 -24.47 12.76 -26.99
CA GLU A 829 -25.38 12.47 -25.88
C GLU A 829 -25.13 13.34 -24.64
N THR A 830 -23.95 13.96 -24.51
CA THR A 830 -23.53 14.73 -23.33
C THR A 830 -23.48 16.25 -23.53
N VAL A 831 -23.65 16.76 -24.76
CA VAL A 831 -23.51 18.21 -25.06
C VAL A 831 -24.44 19.08 -24.22
N GLY A 832 -25.68 18.64 -24.00
CA GLY A 832 -26.67 19.33 -23.17
C GLY A 832 -26.25 19.45 -21.71
N ALA A 833 -25.49 18.49 -21.20
CA ALA A 833 -24.92 18.55 -19.85
C ALA A 833 -23.69 19.47 -19.80
N VAL A 834 -22.78 19.36 -20.78
CA VAL A 834 -21.53 20.12 -20.82
C VAL A 834 -21.78 21.62 -20.92
N ARG A 835 -22.74 22.05 -21.75
CA ARG A 835 -23.03 23.48 -21.95
C ARG A 835 -23.55 24.19 -20.69
N ARG A 836 -24.07 23.45 -19.70
CA ARG A 836 -24.73 24.01 -18.50
C ARG A 836 -23.76 24.37 -17.38
N ALA A 837 -22.50 23.99 -17.47
CA ALA A 837 -21.49 24.22 -16.44
C ALA A 837 -20.20 24.81 -17.02
N ARG A 838 -19.45 25.53 -16.19
CA ARG A 838 -18.16 26.13 -16.61
C ARG A 838 -16.99 25.14 -16.52
N GLN A 839 -17.07 24.20 -15.59
CA GLN A 839 -16.06 23.18 -15.36
C GLN A 839 -16.60 21.81 -15.80
N THR A 840 -15.80 21.07 -16.59
CA THR A 840 -16.14 19.72 -17.05
C THR A 840 -15.17 18.71 -16.43
N VAL A 841 -15.72 17.80 -15.63
CA VAL A 841 -14.97 16.69 -15.03
C VAL A 841 -15.50 15.37 -15.58
N VAL A 842 -14.61 14.48 -16.01
CA VAL A 842 -14.99 13.27 -16.74
C VAL A 842 -14.42 12.06 -16.04
N PHE A 843 -15.27 11.10 -15.67
CA PHE A 843 -14.89 9.82 -15.08
C PHE A 843 -15.33 8.68 -16.01
N GLY A 844 -14.43 7.72 -16.25
CA GLY A 844 -14.77 6.53 -17.01
C GLY A 844 -13.66 5.48 -17.03
N ASP A 845 -14.04 4.26 -17.39
CA ASP A 845 -13.11 3.16 -17.62
C ASP A 845 -12.82 3.06 -19.12
N PRO A 846 -11.55 3.26 -19.56
CA PRO A 846 -11.20 3.25 -20.98
C PRO A 846 -11.30 1.87 -21.65
N VAL A 847 -11.42 0.77 -20.87
CA VAL A 847 -11.39 -0.61 -21.38
C VAL A 847 -12.79 -1.19 -21.48
N THR A 848 -13.58 -1.11 -20.42
CA THR A 848 -14.87 -1.82 -20.32
C THR A 848 -16.08 -1.01 -20.79
N GLN A 849 -15.87 0.25 -21.19
CA GLN A 849 -16.94 1.16 -21.60
C GLN A 849 -16.81 1.52 -23.08
N THR A 850 -17.88 1.28 -23.83
CA THR A 850 -18.03 1.67 -25.23
C THR A 850 -19.47 2.14 -25.46
N PRO A 851 -19.71 3.23 -26.20
CA PRO A 851 -21.04 3.64 -26.59
C PRO A 851 -21.69 2.56 -27.47
N SER A 852 -23.00 2.38 -27.34
CA SER A 852 -23.75 1.38 -28.11
C SER A 852 -25.10 1.94 -28.54
N PRO A 853 -25.48 1.80 -29.82
CA PRO A 853 -26.81 2.16 -30.28
C PRO A 853 -27.89 1.39 -29.51
N PHE A 854 -29.04 2.03 -29.29
CA PHE A 854 -30.19 1.37 -28.68
C PHE A 854 -31.49 1.90 -29.28
N ARG A 855 -32.55 1.11 -29.14
CA ARG A 855 -33.93 1.50 -29.44
C ARG A 855 -34.78 1.43 -28.19
N ILE A 856 -35.79 2.30 -28.06
CA ILE A 856 -36.73 2.26 -26.94
C ILE A 856 -37.82 1.23 -27.21
N ALA A 857 -38.36 1.18 -28.44
CA ALA A 857 -39.42 0.25 -28.82
C ALA A 857 -38.98 -1.21 -28.70
N VAL A 858 -39.91 -2.09 -28.30
CA VAL A 858 -39.71 -3.54 -28.35
C VAL A 858 -39.87 -4.01 -29.80
N ASP A 859 -38.81 -4.57 -30.36
CA ASP A 859 -38.81 -5.17 -31.70
C ASP A 859 -38.45 -6.67 -31.61
N PRO A 860 -39.44 -7.58 -31.68
CA PRO A 860 -39.24 -9.02 -31.55
C PRO A 860 -38.53 -9.67 -32.73
N GLU A 861 -38.48 -9.00 -33.89
CA GLU A 861 -37.88 -9.54 -35.12
C GLU A 861 -36.45 -9.03 -35.34
N HIS A 862 -36.02 -8.03 -34.56
CA HIS A 862 -34.67 -7.49 -34.66
C HIS A 862 -33.64 -8.43 -34.04
N ARG A 863 -32.78 -9.01 -34.89
CA ARG A 863 -31.48 -9.52 -34.44
C ARG A 863 -30.61 -8.32 -34.06
N ALA A 864 -29.83 -8.43 -32.98
CA ALA A 864 -28.92 -7.37 -32.53
C ALA A 864 -28.14 -6.80 -33.74
N LEU A 865 -28.16 -5.48 -33.91
CA LEU A 865 -27.49 -4.78 -35.01
C LEU A 865 -26.06 -5.33 -35.12
N GLN A 866 -25.74 -5.99 -36.23
CA GLN A 866 -24.37 -6.38 -36.53
C GLN A 866 -23.63 -5.10 -36.95
N VAL A 867 -22.95 -4.49 -35.98
CA VAL A 867 -22.04 -3.36 -36.21
C VAL A 867 -20.73 -3.93 -36.75
N ASP A 868 -20.23 -3.40 -37.87
CA ASP A 868 -18.95 -3.83 -38.43
C ASP A 868 -17.74 -3.38 -37.58
N GLU A 869 -16.56 -3.91 -37.90
CA GLU A 869 -15.32 -3.66 -37.16
C GLU A 869 -14.93 -2.18 -37.09
N GLY A 870 -14.94 -1.50 -38.23
CA GLY A 870 -14.57 -0.09 -38.31
C GLY A 870 -15.51 0.80 -37.50
N THR A 871 -16.79 0.43 -37.41
CA THR A 871 -17.80 1.23 -36.72
C THR A 871 -17.72 1.09 -35.18
N LEU A 872 -17.37 -0.07 -34.63
CA LEU A 872 -17.28 -0.23 -33.16
C LEU A 872 -16.05 0.47 -32.56
N ASP A 873 -14.89 0.35 -33.23
CA ASP A 873 -13.70 1.10 -32.81
C ASP A 873 -13.87 2.60 -33.03
N ALA A 874 -14.60 3.01 -34.08
CA ALA A 874 -15.04 4.38 -34.22
C ALA A 874 -15.91 4.83 -33.05
N PHE A 875 -16.91 4.05 -32.61
CA PHE A 875 -17.73 4.40 -31.43
C PHE A 875 -16.91 4.52 -30.15
N HIS A 876 -15.93 3.63 -29.93
CA HIS A 876 -15.04 3.73 -28.77
C HIS A 876 -14.18 5.00 -28.80
N ALA A 877 -13.60 5.32 -29.96
CA ALA A 877 -12.83 6.54 -30.20
C ALA A 877 -13.70 7.82 -30.17
N ASP A 878 -15.00 7.69 -30.43
CA ASP A 878 -15.99 8.76 -30.40
C ASP A 878 -16.73 8.89 -29.05
N SER A 879 -16.38 8.05 -28.07
CA SER A 879 -16.90 8.18 -26.71
C SER A 879 -16.53 9.53 -26.08
N ALA A 880 -17.38 10.03 -25.20
CA ALA A 880 -17.13 11.29 -24.49
C ALA A 880 -15.80 11.22 -23.72
N LEU A 881 -15.49 10.09 -23.09
CA LEU A 881 -14.20 9.86 -22.42
C LEU A 881 -13.01 10.01 -23.38
N ALA A 882 -13.05 9.33 -24.53
CA ALA A 882 -11.95 9.36 -25.49
C ALA A 882 -11.73 10.77 -26.07
N LYS A 883 -12.81 11.44 -26.51
CA LYS A 883 -12.74 12.79 -27.06
C LYS A 883 -12.24 13.82 -26.05
N LEU A 884 -12.80 13.83 -24.84
CA LEU A 884 -12.40 14.78 -23.81
C LEU A 884 -10.95 14.52 -23.33
N SER A 885 -10.46 13.27 -23.37
CA SER A 885 -9.07 12.96 -23.05
C SER A 885 -8.06 13.56 -24.03
N THR A 886 -8.48 13.91 -25.26
CA THR A 886 -7.61 14.58 -26.24
C THR A 886 -7.43 16.08 -25.98
N LEU A 887 -8.29 16.65 -25.12
CA LEU A 887 -8.36 18.09 -24.85
C LEU A 887 -7.99 18.43 -23.41
N LEU A 888 -8.49 17.65 -22.44
CA LEU A 888 -8.33 17.91 -21.01
C LEU A 888 -7.19 17.06 -20.39
N PRO A 889 -6.51 17.56 -19.35
CA PRO A 889 -5.53 16.79 -18.59
C PRO A 889 -6.12 15.48 -18.05
N THR A 890 -5.38 14.39 -18.15
CA THR A 890 -5.83 13.05 -17.76
C THR A 890 -5.08 12.56 -16.52
N LEU A 891 -5.83 12.26 -15.46
CA LEU A 891 -5.38 11.55 -14.26
C LEU A 891 -5.89 10.10 -14.29
N SER A 892 -5.26 9.21 -13.52
CA SER A 892 -5.67 7.81 -13.41
C SER A 892 -5.72 7.39 -11.95
N LEU A 893 -6.77 6.67 -11.57
CA LEU A 893 -6.86 5.97 -10.29
C LEU A 893 -6.46 4.51 -10.54
N SER A 894 -5.37 4.08 -9.92
CA SER A 894 -4.70 2.80 -10.18
C SER A 894 -4.79 1.82 -9.01
N ARG A 895 -4.94 2.32 -7.78
CA ARG A 895 -5.04 1.50 -6.56
C ARG A 895 -6.44 0.90 -6.37
N SER A 896 -6.56 -0.41 -6.42
CA SER A 896 -7.80 -1.16 -6.29
C SER A 896 -8.04 -1.66 -4.87
N TYR A 897 -9.26 -1.42 -4.39
CA TYR A 897 -9.76 -1.78 -3.06
C TYR A 897 -10.75 -2.95 -3.10
N ARG A 898 -10.88 -3.65 -4.23
CA ARG A 898 -11.77 -4.81 -4.35
C ARG A 898 -11.30 -5.92 -3.42
N ALA A 899 -12.22 -6.44 -2.62
CA ALA A 899 -11.95 -7.52 -1.70
C ALA A 899 -12.03 -8.89 -2.39
N GLY A 900 -10.98 -9.70 -2.26
CA GLY A 900 -10.88 -11.04 -2.85
C GLY A 900 -10.59 -11.00 -4.34
N GLY A 901 -10.59 -12.16 -4.99
CA GLY A 901 -10.49 -12.18 -6.44
C GLY A 901 -9.09 -11.95 -7.01
N GLU A 902 -8.02 -12.09 -6.23
CA GLU A 902 -6.68 -11.63 -6.62
C GLU A 902 -6.19 -12.23 -7.93
N ASP A 903 -6.23 -13.57 -8.11
CA ASP A 903 -5.78 -14.19 -9.35
C ASP A 903 -6.57 -13.68 -10.56
N LEU A 904 -7.88 -13.50 -10.38
CA LEU A 904 -8.75 -12.91 -11.40
C LEU A 904 -8.36 -11.46 -11.67
N ALA A 905 -8.12 -10.65 -10.64
CA ALA A 905 -7.75 -9.25 -10.75
C ALA A 905 -6.38 -9.08 -11.43
N GLU A 906 -5.39 -9.91 -11.07
CA GLU A 906 -4.06 -9.94 -11.68
C GLU A 906 -4.14 -10.34 -13.16
N LEU A 907 -4.92 -11.37 -13.48
CA LEU A 907 -5.17 -11.78 -14.86
C LEU A 907 -5.79 -10.64 -15.68
N VAL A 908 -6.84 -10.02 -15.15
CA VAL A 908 -7.53 -8.89 -15.79
C VAL A 908 -6.57 -7.71 -15.97
N ASN A 909 -5.80 -7.38 -14.93
CA ASN A 909 -4.87 -6.27 -14.92
C ASN A 909 -3.80 -6.43 -16.02
N ARG A 910 -3.15 -7.59 -16.09
CA ARG A 910 -2.09 -7.84 -17.06
C ARG A 910 -2.63 -7.91 -18.49
N ARG A 911 -3.81 -8.52 -18.71
CA ARG A 911 -4.39 -8.71 -20.05
C ARG A 911 -5.02 -7.45 -20.61
N PHE A 912 -5.75 -6.69 -19.80
CA PHE A 912 -6.59 -5.61 -20.30
C PHE A 912 -6.14 -4.21 -19.88
N TYR A 913 -5.39 -4.07 -18.78
CA TYR A 913 -4.96 -2.79 -18.23
C TYR A 913 -3.45 -2.56 -18.25
N GLY A 914 -2.67 -3.47 -18.87
CA GLY A 914 -1.23 -3.34 -19.02
C GLY A 914 -0.46 -3.40 -17.69
N GLY A 915 -0.99 -4.06 -16.67
CA GLY A 915 -0.34 -4.20 -15.36
C GLY A 915 -0.42 -2.96 -14.47
N LYS A 916 -1.22 -1.95 -14.84
CA LYS A 916 -1.30 -0.66 -14.14
C LYS A 916 -2.12 -0.68 -12.85
N ILE A 917 -2.97 -1.68 -12.61
CA ILE A 917 -3.76 -1.78 -11.38
C ILE A 917 -2.85 -2.26 -10.24
N GLU A 918 -2.82 -1.51 -9.15
CA GLU A 918 -2.19 -1.94 -7.91
C GLU A 918 -3.24 -2.51 -6.97
N SER A 919 -3.03 -3.73 -6.46
CA SER A 919 -3.93 -4.37 -5.50
C SER A 919 -3.14 -5.09 -4.42
N LEU A 920 -3.72 -5.21 -3.22
CA LEU A 920 -3.17 -6.03 -2.15
C LEU A 920 -3.60 -7.48 -2.28
N PRO A 921 -2.73 -8.44 -1.91
CA PRO A 921 -3.04 -9.86 -2.05
C PRO A 921 -4.12 -10.30 -1.07
N TRP A 922 -4.95 -11.26 -1.48
CA TRP A 922 -6.02 -11.82 -0.64
C TRP A 922 -5.49 -12.95 0.22
N ALA A 923 -5.82 -13.01 1.52
CA ALA A 923 -5.33 -14.07 2.41
C ALA A 923 -5.66 -15.49 1.94
N GLY A 924 -6.78 -15.66 1.21
CA GLY A 924 -7.16 -16.95 0.66
C GLY A 924 -6.23 -17.45 -0.45
N SER A 925 -5.56 -16.57 -1.20
CA SER A 925 -4.59 -17.00 -2.22
C SER A 925 -3.38 -17.70 -1.56
N PHE A 926 -2.95 -17.21 -0.38
CA PHE A 926 -1.94 -17.86 0.44
C PHE A 926 -2.40 -19.21 1.02
N LEU A 927 -3.70 -19.40 1.28
CA LEU A 927 -4.30 -20.68 1.69
C LEU A 927 -4.59 -21.64 0.52
N GLY A 928 -4.21 -21.28 -0.71
CA GLY A 928 -4.48 -22.08 -1.91
C GLY A 928 -5.93 -22.02 -2.41
N HIS A 929 -6.71 -21.04 -1.96
CA HIS A 929 -8.03 -20.77 -2.53
C HIS A 929 -7.89 -19.91 -3.78
N GLY A 930 -8.00 -20.53 -4.95
CA GLY A 930 -8.02 -19.82 -6.23
C GLY A 930 -9.30 -19.00 -6.41
N SER A 931 -9.15 -17.79 -6.94
CA SER A 931 -10.29 -16.93 -7.29
C SER A 931 -10.83 -17.15 -8.71
N ILE A 932 -10.04 -17.76 -9.58
CA ILE A 932 -10.43 -18.16 -10.93
C ILE A 932 -10.24 -19.67 -11.10
N ALA A 933 -11.26 -20.34 -11.61
CA ALA A 933 -11.20 -21.77 -11.89
C ALA A 933 -11.69 -22.06 -13.31
N LEU A 934 -11.11 -23.09 -13.92
CA LEU A 934 -11.51 -23.61 -15.21
C LEU A 934 -12.24 -24.95 -15.02
N ASP A 935 -13.46 -25.04 -15.52
CA ASP A 935 -14.30 -26.23 -15.48
C ASP A 935 -14.51 -26.75 -16.91
N TYR A 936 -13.75 -27.79 -17.26
CA TYR A 936 -13.77 -28.38 -18.59
C TYR A 936 -14.78 -29.53 -18.68
N VAL A 937 -15.74 -29.39 -19.59
CA VAL A 937 -16.81 -30.38 -19.84
C VAL A 937 -16.47 -31.19 -21.09
N SER A 938 -16.06 -32.45 -20.91
CA SER A 938 -15.57 -33.31 -22.00
C SER A 938 -16.64 -33.73 -23.01
N ASP A 939 -17.91 -33.79 -22.59
CA ASP A 939 -19.04 -34.30 -23.39
C ASP A 939 -19.81 -33.20 -24.14
N GLY A 940 -19.22 -32.00 -24.24
CA GLY A 940 -19.80 -30.82 -24.88
C GLY A 940 -19.85 -30.89 -26.42
N LYS A 941 -20.50 -31.91 -26.98
CA LYS A 941 -20.67 -32.09 -28.44
C LYS A 941 -22.12 -31.88 -28.88
N ALA A 942 -22.32 -31.10 -29.94
CA ALA A 942 -23.62 -30.97 -30.60
C ALA A 942 -23.48 -30.73 -32.10
N VAL A 943 -24.57 -30.95 -32.84
CA VAL A 943 -24.65 -30.60 -34.26
C VAL A 943 -24.74 -29.08 -34.39
N PRO A 944 -24.10 -28.45 -35.39
CA PRO A 944 -24.24 -27.00 -35.61
C PRO A 944 -25.70 -26.59 -35.76
N ASP A 945 -26.04 -25.46 -35.15
CA ASP A 945 -27.39 -24.91 -35.24
C ASP A 945 -27.73 -24.53 -36.69
N PRO A 946 -28.94 -24.86 -37.20
CA PRO A 946 -29.31 -24.57 -38.58
C PRO A 946 -29.40 -23.07 -38.92
N GLU A 947 -29.66 -22.21 -37.94
CA GLU A 947 -29.78 -20.76 -38.15
C GLU A 947 -28.44 -20.02 -37.94
N SER A 948 -27.73 -20.32 -36.86
CA SER A 948 -26.47 -19.63 -36.53
C SER A 948 -25.25 -20.29 -37.15
N GLY A 949 -25.31 -21.57 -37.52
CA GLY A 949 -24.18 -22.33 -38.04
C GLY A 949 -23.11 -22.65 -37.00
N ALA A 950 -23.28 -22.19 -35.75
CA ALA A 950 -22.38 -22.43 -34.62
C ALA A 950 -22.86 -23.65 -33.81
N VAL A 951 -21.95 -24.30 -33.08
CA VAL A 951 -22.32 -25.30 -32.08
C VAL A 951 -22.57 -24.57 -30.77
N GLU A 952 -23.81 -24.16 -30.53
CA GLU A 952 -24.18 -23.36 -29.36
C GLU A 952 -25.14 -24.08 -28.40
N SER A 953 -25.01 -23.76 -27.11
CA SER A 953 -25.85 -24.26 -26.02
C SER A 953 -25.96 -25.79 -25.92
N VAL A 954 -24.82 -26.46 -25.76
CA VAL A 954 -24.76 -27.91 -25.56
C VAL A 954 -25.33 -28.32 -24.21
N ASP A 955 -26.06 -29.45 -24.18
CA ASP A 955 -26.73 -29.96 -22.98
C ASP A 955 -25.76 -30.19 -21.81
N ALA A 956 -24.58 -30.76 -22.09
CA ALA A 956 -23.56 -31.03 -21.07
C ALA A 956 -23.08 -29.75 -20.34
N GLU A 957 -22.97 -28.62 -21.06
CA GLU A 957 -22.59 -27.35 -20.46
C GLU A 957 -23.73 -26.78 -19.60
N VAL A 958 -24.96 -26.81 -20.11
CA VAL A 958 -26.17 -26.37 -19.38
C VAL A 958 -26.31 -27.13 -18.06
N ASP A 959 -26.20 -28.47 -18.11
CA ASP A 959 -26.30 -29.33 -16.92
C ASP A 959 -25.20 -29.04 -15.90
N ARG A 960 -23.99 -28.71 -16.36
CA ARG A 960 -22.87 -28.36 -15.47
C ARG A 960 -23.11 -27.02 -14.79
N VAL A 961 -23.54 -26.01 -15.54
CA VAL A 961 -23.88 -24.68 -14.98
C VAL A 961 -24.99 -24.79 -13.94
N VAL A 962 -26.05 -25.56 -14.22
CA VAL A 962 -27.15 -25.80 -13.26
C VAL A 962 -26.61 -26.41 -11.96
N ARG A 963 -25.71 -27.40 -12.03
CA ARG A 963 -25.07 -27.97 -10.84
C ARG A 963 -24.27 -26.93 -10.06
N LEU A 964 -23.46 -26.10 -10.73
CA LEU A 964 -22.69 -25.04 -10.07
C LEU A 964 -23.59 -24.01 -9.37
N VAL A 965 -24.73 -23.65 -9.98
CA VAL A 965 -25.71 -22.75 -9.37
C VAL A 965 -26.34 -23.38 -8.13
N ILE A 966 -26.71 -24.67 -8.18
CA ILE A 966 -27.26 -25.41 -7.04
C ILE A 966 -26.24 -25.51 -5.89
N ASP A 967 -24.99 -25.86 -6.22
CA ASP A 967 -23.92 -25.97 -5.23
C ASP A 967 -23.63 -24.64 -4.55
N HIS A 968 -23.60 -23.55 -5.32
CA HIS A 968 -23.45 -22.19 -4.76
C HIS A 968 -24.61 -21.84 -3.85
N ALA A 969 -25.86 -22.04 -4.29
CA ALA A 969 -27.04 -21.72 -3.49
C ALA A 969 -27.09 -22.51 -2.16
N ARG A 970 -26.54 -23.72 -2.11
CA ARG A 970 -26.45 -24.54 -0.88
C ARG A 970 -25.29 -24.17 0.02
N THR A 971 -24.12 -23.90 -0.55
CA THR A 971 -22.88 -23.71 0.23
C THR A 971 -22.64 -22.24 0.59
N ARG A 972 -23.18 -21.31 -0.19
CA ARG A 972 -22.94 -19.86 -0.09
C ARG A 972 -24.21 -19.03 -0.38
N PRO A 973 -25.33 -19.28 0.31
CA PRO A 973 -26.62 -18.62 0.02
C PRO A 973 -26.62 -17.11 0.22
N THR A 974 -25.65 -16.56 0.97
CA THR A 974 -25.50 -15.13 1.27
C THR A 974 -24.69 -14.38 0.21
N GLU A 975 -23.90 -15.07 -0.62
CA GLU A 975 -23.11 -14.44 -1.68
C GLU A 975 -23.93 -14.37 -2.98
N SER A 976 -23.87 -13.23 -3.67
CA SER A 976 -24.62 -13.04 -4.91
C SER A 976 -23.97 -13.78 -6.09
N LEU A 977 -24.79 -14.32 -7.00
CA LEU A 977 -24.34 -15.12 -8.14
C LEU A 977 -24.96 -14.62 -9.45
N MET A 978 -24.18 -14.63 -10.52
CA MET A 978 -24.70 -14.54 -11.89
C MET A 978 -24.06 -15.57 -12.81
N VAL A 979 -24.79 -15.93 -13.86
CA VAL A 979 -24.23 -16.64 -15.00
C VAL A 979 -24.08 -15.65 -16.16
N ILE A 980 -22.90 -15.59 -16.74
CA ILE A 980 -22.63 -14.82 -17.97
C ILE A 980 -22.45 -15.80 -19.11
N THR A 981 -23.01 -15.51 -20.28
CA THR A 981 -22.82 -16.31 -21.48
C THR A 981 -22.54 -15.47 -22.72
N ALA A 982 -21.81 -16.03 -23.70
CA ALA A 982 -21.58 -15.36 -24.97
C ALA A 982 -22.73 -15.57 -25.99
N SER A 983 -23.54 -16.63 -25.86
CA SER A 983 -24.70 -16.88 -26.71
C SER A 983 -26.02 -16.50 -26.02
N ALA A 984 -26.80 -15.61 -26.63
CA ALA A 984 -28.13 -15.26 -26.14
C ALA A 984 -29.07 -16.48 -26.05
N LYS A 985 -28.95 -17.43 -26.99
CA LYS A 985 -29.69 -18.69 -26.95
C LYS A 985 -29.29 -19.54 -25.75
N HIS A 986 -27.99 -19.59 -25.45
CA HIS A 986 -27.50 -20.30 -24.28
C HIS A 986 -27.96 -19.66 -22.97
N ALA A 987 -27.93 -18.33 -22.85
CA ALA A 987 -28.46 -17.61 -21.68
C ALA A 987 -29.91 -18.01 -21.38
N VAL A 988 -30.80 -17.98 -22.38
CA VAL A 988 -32.20 -18.37 -22.22
C VAL A 988 -32.35 -19.83 -21.79
N ARG A 989 -31.58 -20.74 -22.39
CA ARG A 989 -31.62 -22.17 -22.06
C ARG A 989 -31.12 -22.46 -20.64
N VAL A 990 -30.03 -21.82 -20.22
CA VAL A 990 -29.49 -21.94 -18.85
C VAL A 990 -30.49 -21.38 -17.85
N GLU A 991 -31.07 -20.20 -18.10
CA GLU A 991 -32.06 -19.60 -17.22
C GLU A 991 -33.27 -20.54 -17.02
N GLN A 992 -33.81 -21.09 -18.11
CA GLN A 992 -34.91 -22.04 -18.05
C GLN A 992 -34.56 -23.33 -17.30
N ALA A 993 -33.34 -23.85 -17.49
CA ALA A 993 -32.87 -25.04 -16.81
C ALA A 993 -32.72 -24.81 -15.30
N VAL A 994 -32.14 -23.67 -14.89
CA VAL A 994 -32.02 -23.27 -13.48
C VAL A 994 -33.41 -23.10 -12.85
N LEU A 995 -34.34 -22.42 -13.52
CA LEU A 995 -35.72 -22.26 -13.04
C LEU A 995 -36.45 -23.60 -12.91
N THR A 996 -36.18 -24.55 -13.79
CA THR A 996 -36.75 -25.90 -13.72
C THR A 996 -36.15 -26.69 -12.55
N ALA A 997 -34.83 -26.62 -12.36
CA ALA A 997 -34.15 -27.29 -11.25
C ALA A 997 -34.51 -26.72 -9.87
N ALA A 998 -34.90 -25.45 -9.80
CA ALA A 998 -35.40 -24.84 -8.56
C ALA A 998 -36.79 -25.35 -8.15
N GLN A 999 -37.60 -25.90 -9.08
CA GLN A 999 -38.94 -26.38 -8.79
C GLN A 999 -38.91 -27.54 -7.78
N GLY A 1000 -39.69 -27.41 -6.70
CA GLY A 1000 -39.76 -28.42 -5.63
C GLY A 1000 -38.69 -28.26 -4.53
N HIS A 1001 -37.74 -27.31 -4.67
CA HIS A 1001 -36.73 -27.00 -3.67
C HIS A 1001 -36.87 -25.56 -3.17
N LYS A 1002 -37.43 -25.39 -1.95
CA LYS A 1002 -37.74 -24.07 -1.37
C LYS A 1002 -36.50 -23.16 -1.29
N ASP A 1003 -35.38 -23.68 -0.77
CA ASP A 1003 -34.16 -22.89 -0.56
C ASP A 1003 -33.55 -22.42 -1.89
N LEU A 1004 -33.58 -23.27 -2.93
CA LEU A 1004 -33.14 -22.91 -4.28
C LEU A 1004 -34.08 -21.88 -4.92
N THR A 1005 -35.39 -22.04 -4.73
CA THR A 1005 -36.40 -21.10 -5.24
C THR A 1005 -36.21 -19.71 -4.64
N GLU A 1006 -35.96 -19.63 -3.33
CA GLU A 1006 -35.71 -18.37 -2.63
C GLU A 1006 -34.39 -17.70 -3.08
N PHE A 1007 -33.35 -18.48 -3.39
CA PHE A 1007 -32.11 -17.92 -3.93
C PHE A 1007 -32.27 -17.37 -5.36
N VAL A 1008 -32.95 -18.13 -6.23
CA VAL A 1008 -33.07 -17.80 -7.66
C VAL A 1008 -34.12 -16.72 -7.92
N ILE A 1009 -35.23 -16.71 -7.18
CA ILE A 1009 -36.42 -15.86 -7.46
C ILE A 1009 -36.69 -14.85 -6.33
N GLY A 1010 -36.02 -15.00 -5.17
CA GLY A 1010 -36.23 -14.13 -4.02
C GLY A 1010 -35.89 -12.66 -4.30
N ASP A 1011 -36.60 -11.77 -3.62
CA ASP A 1011 -36.33 -10.33 -3.68
C ASP A 1011 -35.07 -10.02 -2.86
N ARG A 1012 -33.98 -9.68 -3.55
CA ARG A 1012 -32.66 -9.38 -2.98
C ARG A 1012 -32.11 -8.15 -3.67
N ALA A 1013 -31.24 -7.42 -2.97
CA ALA A 1013 -30.57 -6.24 -3.53
C ALA A 1013 -29.81 -6.58 -4.84
N GLU A 1014 -29.19 -7.76 -4.88
CA GLU A 1014 -28.53 -8.31 -6.06
C GLU A 1014 -29.10 -9.71 -6.38
N PRO A 1015 -30.18 -9.81 -7.18
CA PRO A 1015 -30.82 -11.08 -7.48
C PRO A 1015 -29.94 -11.94 -8.39
N PHE A 1016 -30.17 -13.26 -8.36
CA PHE A 1016 -29.59 -14.17 -9.34
C PHE A 1016 -30.05 -13.79 -10.76
N ILE A 1017 -29.11 -13.72 -11.70
CA ILE A 1017 -29.41 -13.42 -13.11
C ILE A 1017 -28.56 -14.30 -14.03
N VAL A 1018 -29.13 -14.62 -15.20
CA VAL A 1018 -28.41 -15.16 -16.34
C VAL A 1018 -28.40 -14.07 -17.41
N ALA A 1019 -27.22 -13.64 -17.83
CA ALA A 1019 -27.05 -12.49 -18.71
C ALA A 1019 -26.11 -12.80 -19.87
N THR A 1020 -26.31 -12.13 -21.01
CA THR A 1020 -25.28 -12.09 -22.07
C THR A 1020 -24.13 -11.16 -21.66
N LEU A 1021 -23.04 -11.19 -22.44
CA LEU A 1021 -21.91 -10.27 -22.26
C LEU A 1021 -22.37 -8.81 -22.26
N GLU A 1022 -23.21 -8.43 -23.20
CA GLU A 1022 -23.75 -7.07 -23.37
C GLU A 1022 -24.67 -6.68 -22.20
N GLN A 1023 -25.52 -7.60 -21.75
CA GLN A 1023 -26.42 -7.38 -20.61
C GLN A 1023 -25.68 -7.27 -19.27
N SER A 1024 -24.50 -7.89 -19.18
CA SER A 1024 -23.70 -7.92 -17.94
C SER A 1024 -22.97 -6.60 -17.64
N VAL A 1025 -22.83 -5.70 -18.63
CA VAL A 1025 -22.01 -4.48 -18.56
C VAL A 1025 -22.27 -3.61 -17.33
N ALA A 1026 -23.54 -3.51 -16.90
CA ALA A 1026 -23.97 -2.68 -15.77
C ALA A 1026 -24.26 -3.49 -14.48
N GLN A 1027 -23.95 -4.78 -14.46
CA GLN A 1027 -24.17 -5.67 -13.32
C GLN A 1027 -22.84 -6.10 -12.70
N SER A 1028 -22.86 -6.53 -11.44
CA SER A 1028 -21.73 -7.23 -10.80
C SER A 1028 -22.28 -8.15 -9.71
N ARG A 1029 -21.55 -9.22 -9.39
CA ARG A 1029 -21.92 -10.17 -8.34
C ARG A 1029 -20.68 -10.62 -7.58
N ASP A 1030 -20.87 -11.19 -6.40
CA ASP A 1030 -19.75 -11.78 -5.64
C ASP A 1030 -19.08 -12.90 -6.43
N ARG A 1031 -19.90 -13.75 -7.06
CA ARG A 1031 -19.44 -14.86 -7.88
C ARG A 1031 -20.06 -14.85 -9.27
N VAL A 1032 -19.28 -15.28 -10.25
CA VAL A 1032 -19.71 -15.41 -11.65
C VAL A 1032 -19.41 -16.81 -12.16
N VAL A 1033 -20.40 -17.44 -12.77
CA VAL A 1033 -20.16 -18.57 -13.67
C VAL A 1033 -20.13 -18.02 -15.09
N PHE A 1034 -18.96 -18.01 -15.71
CA PHE A 1034 -18.83 -17.62 -17.11
C PHE A 1034 -18.94 -18.87 -17.99
N SER A 1035 -20.14 -19.13 -18.50
CA SER A 1035 -20.41 -20.24 -19.41
C SER A 1035 -20.21 -19.77 -20.84
N ILE A 1036 -19.21 -20.31 -21.54
CA ILE A 1036 -18.89 -19.84 -22.89
C ILE A 1036 -20.08 -20.05 -23.83
N GLY A 1037 -20.80 -21.16 -23.69
CA GLY A 1037 -22.00 -21.48 -24.45
C GLY A 1037 -21.74 -22.00 -25.86
N TYR A 1038 -20.49 -22.29 -26.19
CA TYR A 1038 -20.05 -22.86 -27.48
C TYR A 1038 -19.33 -24.19 -27.26
N GLY A 1039 -19.63 -25.16 -28.12
CA GLY A 1039 -19.16 -26.53 -28.01
C GLY A 1039 -18.43 -27.04 -29.24
N ARG A 1040 -18.20 -28.35 -29.26
CA ARG A 1040 -17.53 -29.04 -30.36
C ARG A 1040 -18.53 -29.73 -31.27
N THR A 1041 -18.18 -29.82 -32.55
CA THR A 1041 -18.89 -30.72 -33.47
C THR A 1041 -18.77 -32.18 -33.03
N PRO A 1042 -19.60 -33.11 -33.53
CA PRO A 1042 -19.48 -34.54 -33.22
C PRO A 1042 -18.09 -35.10 -33.57
N HIS A 1043 -17.40 -34.50 -34.56
CA HIS A 1043 -16.03 -34.82 -34.97
C HIS A 1043 -14.94 -34.18 -34.09
N GLY A 1044 -15.31 -33.49 -33.01
CA GLY A 1044 -14.37 -32.90 -32.06
C GLY A 1044 -13.78 -31.55 -32.47
N ARG A 1045 -14.21 -30.95 -33.59
CA ARG A 1045 -13.74 -29.64 -34.04
C ARG A 1045 -14.53 -28.49 -33.42
N VAL A 1046 -13.84 -27.41 -33.06
CA VAL A 1046 -14.42 -26.12 -32.66
C VAL A 1046 -14.61 -25.26 -33.91
N LEU A 1047 -15.80 -24.64 -34.04
CA LEU A 1047 -16.09 -23.75 -35.17
C LEU A 1047 -15.57 -22.34 -34.92
N ARG A 1048 -15.42 -21.54 -35.99
CA ARG A 1048 -14.87 -20.18 -35.89
C ARG A 1048 -15.83 -19.16 -35.26
N ASP A 1049 -17.13 -19.42 -35.32
CA ASP A 1049 -18.15 -18.48 -34.87
C ASP A 1049 -18.41 -18.65 -33.37
N PHE A 1050 -17.90 -17.68 -32.59
CA PHE A 1050 -18.14 -17.52 -31.15
C PHE A 1050 -19.12 -16.38 -30.85
N GLY A 1051 -19.98 -16.06 -31.81
CA GLY A 1051 -20.96 -14.97 -31.71
C GLY A 1051 -20.28 -13.64 -31.39
N PRO A 1052 -20.71 -12.90 -30.36
CA PRO A 1052 -20.12 -11.61 -29.99
C PRO A 1052 -18.62 -11.64 -29.69
N LEU A 1053 -18.07 -12.76 -29.21
CA LEU A 1053 -16.64 -12.86 -28.88
C LEU A 1053 -15.74 -12.99 -30.11
N GLY A 1054 -16.25 -13.63 -31.17
CA GLY A 1054 -15.56 -13.76 -32.46
C GLY A 1054 -15.67 -12.52 -33.34
N LYS A 1055 -16.38 -11.50 -32.87
CA LYS A 1055 -16.57 -10.21 -33.55
C LYS A 1055 -15.62 -9.15 -33.00
N PRO A 1056 -15.39 -8.07 -33.75
CA PRO A 1056 -14.72 -6.86 -33.26
C PRO A 1056 -15.24 -6.38 -31.90
N GLY A 1057 -14.33 -5.92 -31.05
CA GLY A 1057 -14.64 -5.55 -29.66
C GLY A 1057 -14.97 -6.72 -28.73
N GLY A 1058 -14.89 -7.97 -29.21
CA GLY A 1058 -15.02 -9.16 -28.38
C GLY A 1058 -14.04 -9.19 -27.20
N GLU A 1059 -12.84 -8.63 -27.35
CA GLU A 1059 -11.87 -8.46 -26.25
C GLU A 1059 -12.41 -7.56 -25.13
N ARG A 1060 -13.12 -6.49 -25.48
CA ARG A 1060 -13.76 -5.59 -24.50
C ARG A 1060 -14.94 -6.27 -23.81
N LEU A 1061 -15.75 -7.03 -24.55
CA LEU A 1061 -16.83 -7.84 -23.95
C LEU A 1061 -16.28 -8.91 -23.01
N LEU A 1062 -15.14 -9.50 -23.36
CA LEU A 1062 -14.42 -10.42 -22.49
C LEU A 1062 -13.88 -9.70 -21.24
N ALA A 1063 -13.28 -8.52 -21.38
CA ALA A 1063 -12.88 -7.68 -20.24
C ALA A 1063 -14.07 -7.32 -19.34
N VAL A 1064 -15.23 -7.00 -19.93
CA VAL A 1064 -16.48 -6.79 -19.20
C VAL A 1064 -16.81 -8.03 -18.38
N ALA A 1065 -16.90 -9.22 -19.00
CA ALA A 1065 -17.22 -10.47 -18.31
C ALA A 1065 -16.27 -10.73 -17.13
N MET A 1066 -14.96 -10.65 -17.39
CA MET A 1066 -13.90 -10.93 -16.43
C MET A 1066 -13.90 -9.95 -15.24
N THR A 1067 -14.44 -8.74 -15.41
CA THR A 1067 -14.54 -7.72 -14.34
C THR A 1067 -15.85 -7.77 -13.52
N ARG A 1068 -16.80 -8.64 -13.89
CA ARG A 1068 -18.13 -8.73 -13.22
C ARG A 1068 -18.11 -9.45 -11.88
N ALA A 1069 -17.14 -10.33 -11.66
CA ALA A 1069 -16.97 -11.02 -10.39
C ALA A 1069 -16.19 -10.15 -9.41
N ARG A 1070 -16.72 -10.00 -8.18
CA ARG A 1070 -15.99 -9.34 -7.09
C ARG A 1070 -15.03 -10.28 -6.38
N ARG A 1071 -15.42 -11.55 -6.18
CA ARG A 1071 -14.65 -12.53 -5.38
C ARG A 1071 -14.12 -13.69 -6.21
N SER A 1072 -14.94 -14.29 -7.07
CA SER A 1072 -14.53 -15.50 -7.79
C SER A 1072 -15.28 -15.73 -9.09
N MET A 1073 -14.57 -16.33 -10.05
CA MET A 1073 -15.12 -16.73 -11.34
C MET A 1073 -14.82 -18.21 -11.64
N VAL A 1074 -15.83 -18.93 -12.12
CA VAL A 1074 -15.67 -20.26 -12.72
C VAL A 1074 -15.95 -20.13 -14.21
N ILE A 1075 -14.97 -20.42 -15.06
CA ILE A 1075 -15.13 -20.47 -16.50
C ILE A 1075 -15.52 -21.88 -16.89
N VAL A 1076 -16.70 -22.07 -17.47
CA VAL A 1076 -17.18 -23.37 -17.96
C VAL A 1076 -16.95 -23.42 -19.47
N THR A 1077 -16.22 -24.43 -19.92
CA THR A 1077 -15.86 -24.60 -21.34
C THR A 1077 -16.04 -26.03 -21.80
N CYS A 1078 -16.51 -26.21 -23.04
CA CYS A 1078 -16.60 -27.49 -23.73
C CYS A 1078 -15.37 -27.78 -24.61
N PHE A 1079 -14.37 -26.91 -24.61
CA PHE A 1079 -13.15 -27.04 -25.41
C PHE A 1079 -11.90 -26.61 -24.64
N GLN A 1080 -10.74 -27.11 -25.08
CA GLN A 1080 -9.44 -26.77 -24.53
C GLN A 1080 -8.81 -25.63 -25.34
N PRO A 1081 -7.84 -24.89 -24.76
CA PRO A 1081 -7.11 -23.85 -25.49
C PRO A 1081 -6.49 -24.34 -26.80
N SER A 1082 -5.97 -25.57 -26.81
CA SER A 1082 -5.38 -26.21 -27.99
C SER A 1082 -6.38 -26.52 -29.11
N ASP A 1083 -7.68 -26.52 -28.82
CA ASP A 1083 -8.73 -26.73 -29.83
C ASP A 1083 -9.04 -25.43 -30.59
N ILE A 1084 -8.55 -24.28 -30.11
CA ILE A 1084 -8.67 -22.99 -30.78
C ILE A 1084 -7.45 -22.79 -31.69
N GLU A 1085 -7.69 -22.84 -33.00
CA GLU A 1085 -6.69 -22.50 -34.02
C GLU A 1085 -6.49 -20.98 -34.10
N ALA A 1086 -5.62 -20.44 -33.24
CA ALA A 1086 -5.41 -18.98 -33.07
C ALA A 1086 -5.07 -18.24 -34.38
N GLU A 1087 -4.34 -18.87 -35.31
CA GLU A 1087 -3.99 -18.29 -36.62
C GLU A 1087 -5.22 -18.05 -37.54
N ARG A 1088 -6.36 -18.66 -37.23
CA ARG A 1088 -7.60 -18.62 -38.04
C ARG A 1088 -8.75 -17.91 -37.32
N MET A 1089 -8.50 -17.35 -36.13
CA MET A 1089 -9.47 -16.66 -35.29
C MET A 1089 -9.00 -15.23 -35.03
N GLY A 1090 -9.94 -14.30 -34.82
CA GLY A 1090 -9.65 -12.88 -34.57
C GLY A 1090 -10.26 -12.38 -33.26
N HIS A 1091 -9.83 -11.19 -32.85
CA HIS A 1091 -10.40 -10.41 -31.75
C HIS A 1091 -10.49 -11.18 -30.41
N GLY A 1092 -11.66 -11.17 -29.76
CA GLY A 1092 -11.87 -11.70 -28.41
C GLY A 1092 -11.62 -13.19 -28.26
N THR A 1093 -11.71 -13.98 -29.34
CA THR A 1093 -11.47 -15.42 -29.28
C THR A 1093 -10.00 -15.76 -29.03
N VAL A 1094 -9.07 -14.94 -29.52
CA VAL A 1094 -7.63 -15.12 -29.24
C VAL A 1094 -7.37 -14.83 -27.76
N ALA A 1095 -7.86 -13.70 -27.25
CA ALA A 1095 -7.76 -13.35 -25.83
C ALA A 1095 -8.41 -14.42 -24.92
N LEU A 1096 -9.53 -15.02 -25.34
CA LEU A 1096 -10.15 -16.14 -24.64
C LEU A 1096 -9.23 -17.37 -24.58
N ALA A 1097 -8.64 -17.77 -25.71
CA ALA A 1097 -7.72 -18.91 -25.76
C ALA A 1097 -6.53 -18.72 -24.82
N GLU A 1098 -5.96 -17.51 -24.80
CA GLU A 1098 -4.84 -17.16 -23.93
C GLU A 1098 -5.24 -17.17 -22.44
N ILE A 1099 -6.43 -16.66 -22.09
CA ILE A 1099 -6.97 -16.72 -20.73
C ILE A 1099 -7.13 -18.18 -20.29
N LEU A 1100 -7.72 -19.03 -21.12
CA LEU A 1100 -7.93 -20.44 -20.79
C LEU A 1100 -6.59 -21.19 -20.61
N ALA A 1101 -5.58 -20.89 -21.44
CA ALA A 1101 -4.24 -21.47 -21.32
C ALA A 1101 -3.54 -21.03 -20.02
N GLU A 1102 -3.65 -19.75 -19.68
CA GLU A 1102 -2.98 -19.20 -18.53
C GLU A 1102 -3.61 -19.62 -17.20
N VAL A 1103 -4.94 -19.65 -17.10
CA VAL A 1103 -5.65 -20.17 -15.92
C VAL A 1103 -5.25 -21.63 -15.65
N ARG A 1104 -5.01 -22.41 -16.71
CA ARG A 1104 -4.50 -23.78 -16.59
C ARG A 1104 -3.04 -23.86 -16.15
N ALA A 1105 -2.19 -22.89 -16.54
CA ALA A 1105 -0.77 -22.86 -16.18
C ALA A 1105 -0.50 -22.32 -14.76
N ARG A 1106 -1.40 -21.48 -14.21
CA ARG A 1106 -1.26 -20.84 -12.90
C ARG A 1106 -1.27 -21.79 -11.70
N THR A 1107 -1.62 -23.07 -11.89
CA THR A 1107 -1.55 -24.08 -10.82
C THR A 1107 -0.10 -24.38 -10.39
N THR A 1108 0.91 -23.78 -11.03
CA THR A 1108 2.34 -24.02 -10.81
C THR A 1108 3.18 -22.73 -10.92
N ALA A 1109 2.88 -21.69 -10.13
CA ALA A 1109 3.72 -20.48 -10.08
C ALA A 1109 4.67 -20.53 -8.86
N GLU A 1110 5.97 -20.45 -9.16
CA GLU A 1110 7.08 -20.45 -8.20
C GLU A 1110 7.30 -19.09 -7.53
N TYR A 1111 7.94 -19.16 -6.36
CA TYR A 1111 8.35 -18.05 -5.49
C TYR A 1111 9.39 -17.14 -6.16
N VAL A 1112 9.20 -15.82 -6.09
CA VAL A 1112 10.15 -14.83 -6.62
C VAL A 1112 11.26 -14.57 -5.58
N PRO A 1113 12.54 -14.41 -5.97
CA PRO A 1113 13.67 -14.27 -5.04
C PRO A 1113 13.62 -13.03 -4.12
N ASP A 1114 14.34 -13.16 -3.01
CA ASP A 1114 14.22 -12.45 -1.73
C ASP A 1114 15.11 -11.19 -1.61
N ASP A 1115 14.49 -10.00 -1.75
CA ASP A 1115 15.04 -8.68 -1.37
C ASP A 1115 14.40 -8.17 -0.04
N SER A 1116 13.93 -9.09 0.82
CA SER A 1116 13.12 -8.72 1.98
C SER A 1116 13.94 -8.09 3.12
N ASP A 1117 13.28 -7.25 3.90
CA ASP A 1117 13.81 -6.61 5.11
C ASP A 1117 14.53 -7.66 6.00
N PRO A 1118 15.84 -7.52 6.28
CA PRO A 1118 16.59 -8.44 7.13
C PRO A 1118 15.93 -8.72 8.49
N LEU A 1119 15.24 -7.74 9.07
CA LEU A 1119 14.50 -7.92 10.32
C LEU A 1119 13.35 -8.92 10.14
N LEU A 1120 12.65 -8.87 9.01
CA LEU A 1120 11.60 -9.81 8.67
C LEU A 1120 12.15 -11.20 8.31
N VAL A 1121 13.33 -11.26 7.68
CA VAL A 1121 14.01 -12.54 7.39
C VAL A 1121 14.35 -13.28 8.69
N ASP A 1122 14.86 -12.58 9.71
CA ASP A 1122 15.10 -13.19 11.03
C ASP A 1122 13.81 -13.70 11.68
N LEU A 1123 12.75 -12.87 11.65
CA LEU A 1123 11.44 -13.26 12.18
C LEU A 1123 10.86 -14.47 11.45
N ALA A 1124 11.00 -14.53 10.13
CA ALA A 1124 10.55 -15.65 9.30
C ALA A 1124 11.22 -16.96 9.74
N ARG A 1125 12.56 -16.98 9.88
CA ARG A 1125 13.30 -18.16 10.37
C ARG A 1125 12.80 -18.61 11.75
N ARG A 1126 12.52 -17.66 12.65
CA ARG A 1126 12.00 -17.95 14.00
C ARG A 1126 10.59 -18.53 14.00
N LEU A 1127 9.74 -18.10 13.07
CA LEU A 1127 8.39 -18.66 12.88
C LEU A 1127 8.46 -20.05 12.23
N GLU A 1128 9.34 -20.26 11.26
CA GLU A 1128 9.58 -21.58 10.64
C GLU A 1128 10.06 -22.60 11.66
N MET A 1129 10.97 -22.21 12.57
CA MET A 1129 11.41 -23.07 13.68
C MET A 1129 10.26 -23.44 14.64
N ARG A 1130 9.20 -22.63 14.69
CA ARG A 1130 7.95 -22.90 15.43
C ARG A 1130 6.92 -23.70 14.61
N GLY A 1131 7.30 -24.22 13.44
CA GLY A 1131 6.44 -25.02 12.56
C GLY A 1131 5.38 -24.21 11.80
N ILE A 1132 5.56 -22.89 11.71
CA ILE A 1132 4.61 -21.98 11.04
C ILE A 1132 5.11 -21.75 9.61
N PRO A 1133 4.32 -22.07 8.56
CA PRO A 1133 4.67 -21.72 7.20
C PRO A 1133 4.59 -20.21 6.99
N VAL A 1134 5.65 -19.66 6.40
CA VAL A 1134 5.79 -18.23 6.13
C VAL A 1134 6.12 -17.99 4.66
N ALA A 1135 5.88 -16.77 4.21
CA ALA A 1135 6.42 -16.26 2.94
C ALA A 1135 6.88 -14.82 3.13
N LEU A 1136 8.11 -14.54 2.71
CA LEU A 1136 8.65 -13.18 2.66
C LEU A 1136 8.26 -12.54 1.33
N GLY A 1137 8.06 -11.21 1.34
CA GLY A 1137 7.74 -10.44 0.14
C GLY A 1137 6.54 -11.00 -0.63
N HIS A 1138 5.50 -11.49 0.05
CA HIS A 1138 4.39 -12.19 -0.59
C HIS A 1138 3.77 -11.33 -1.71
N ARG A 1139 3.86 -11.84 -2.94
CA ARG A 1139 3.45 -11.19 -4.19
C ARG A 1139 4.12 -9.82 -4.44
N GLY A 1140 5.27 -9.55 -3.82
CA GLY A 1140 5.98 -8.27 -3.85
C GLY A 1140 5.22 -7.12 -3.17
N LYS A 1141 4.21 -7.41 -2.34
CA LYS A 1141 3.31 -6.41 -1.76
C LYS A 1141 3.23 -6.43 -0.23
N LEU A 1142 3.41 -7.60 0.39
CA LEU A 1142 3.39 -7.76 1.85
C LEU A 1142 4.78 -8.18 2.34
N GLY A 1143 5.25 -7.57 3.42
CA GLY A 1143 6.60 -7.81 3.96
C GLY A 1143 6.81 -9.25 4.40
N LEU A 1144 6.04 -9.70 5.40
CA LEU A 1144 6.05 -11.09 5.87
C LEU A 1144 4.61 -11.56 6.08
N VAL A 1145 4.31 -12.76 5.60
CA VAL A 1145 3.03 -13.43 5.85
C VAL A 1145 3.25 -14.78 6.48
N ALA A 1146 2.31 -15.21 7.32
CA ALA A 1146 2.33 -16.48 8.01
C ALA A 1146 0.91 -17.05 8.09
N ALA A 1147 0.77 -18.38 8.10
CA ALA A 1147 -0.54 -19.01 8.25
C ALA A 1147 -0.49 -20.28 9.09
N HIS A 1148 -1.55 -20.52 9.87
CA HIS A 1148 -1.74 -21.77 10.60
C HIS A 1148 -3.23 -21.99 10.85
N GLY A 1149 -3.71 -23.24 10.75
CA GLY A 1149 -5.10 -23.57 11.08
C GLY A 1149 -6.18 -22.79 10.29
N GLY A 1150 -5.88 -22.30 9.09
CA GLY A 1150 -6.78 -21.46 8.29
C GLY A 1150 -6.79 -19.97 8.68
N VAL A 1151 -5.97 -19.57 9.66
CA VAL A 1151 -5.72 -18.18 10.03
C VAL A 1151 -4.50 -17.68 9.27
N CYS A 1152 -4.61 -16.52 8.62
CA CYS A 1152 -3.50 -15.84 7.97
C CYS A 1152 -3.17 -14.54 8.69
N VAL A 1153 -1.87 -14.26 8.86
CA VAL A 1153 -1.33 -13.04 9.45
C VAL A 1153 -0.40 -12.38 8.44
N THR A 1154 -0.47 -11.05 8.38
CA THR A 1154 0.53 -10.22 7.70
C THR A 1154 1.21 -9.30 8.71
N ILE A 1155 2.53 -9.19 8.59
CA ILE A 1155 3.40 -8.46 9.51
C ILE A 1155 4.07 -7.33 8.73
N GLU A 1156 3.94 -6.10 9.25
CA GLU A 1156 4.56 -4.91 8.66
C GLU A 1156 5.39 -4.13 9.69
N THR A 1157 6.61 -3.75 9.27
CA THR A 1157 7.60 -3.00 10.05
C THR A 1157 7.57 -1.50 9.73
N ASP A 1158 8.27 -0.69 10.52
CA ASP A 1158 8.44 0.75 10.23
C ASP A 1158 8.97 0.97 8.82
N ALA A 1159 9.95 0.17 8.40
CA ALA A 1159 10.55 0.24 7.06
C ALA A 1159 9.50 0.10 5.93
N SER A 1160 8.46 -0.70 6.15
CA SER A 1160 7.38 -0.91 5.18
C SER A 1160 6.37 0.26 5.16
N LEU A 1161 6.22 0.98 6.27
CA LEU A 1161 5.11 1.92 6.51
C LEU A 1161 5.50 3.40 6.39
N VAL A 1162 6.79 3.73 6.31
CA VAL A 1162 7.29 5.12 6.27
C VAL A 1162 6.82 5.90 5.03
N LYS A 1163 6.58 5.22 3.90
CA LYS A 1163 6.32 5.86 2.60
C LYS A 1163 4.90 6.46 2.43
N GLY A 1164 3.98 6.21 3.35
CA GLY A 1164 2.59 6.69 3.27
C GLY A 1164 2.18 7.59 4.42
N SER A 1165 1.05 8.28 4.27
CA SER A 1165 0.46 9.10 5.34
C SER A 1165 0.14 8.28 6.58
N LEU A 1166 0.03 8.91 7.76
CA LEU A 1166 -0.37 8.25 9.00
C LEU A 1166 -1.74 7.58 8.85
N ARG A 1167 -2.70 8.26 8.21
CA ARG A 1167 -4.03 7.72 7.93
C ARG A 1167 -3.95 6.45 7.06
N GLU A 1168 -3.18 6.49 5.97
CA GLU A 1168 -3.03 5.33 5.08
C GLU A 1168 -2.37 4.15 5.80
N SER A 1169 -1.22 4.39 6.43
CA SER A 1169 -0.38 3.36 7.03
C SER A 1169 -0.94 2.76 8.33
N LEU A 1170 -1.60 3.57 9.18
CA LEU A 1170 -2.08 3.12 10.49
C LEU A 1170 -3.57 2.72 10.48
N ARG A 1171 -4.37 3.20 9.53
CA ARG A 1171 -5.82 2.94 9.48
C ARG A 1171 -6.27 2.26 8.18
N LEU A 1172 -6.14 2.92 7.04
CA LEU A 1172 -6.76 2.45 5.79
C LEU A 1172 -6.15 1.13 5.30
N ARG A 1173 -4.83 1.04 5.21
CA ARG A 1173 -4.14 -0.19 4.78
C ARG A 1173 -4.42 -1.38 5.72
N PRO A 1174 -4.30 -1.26 7.05
CA PRO A 1174 -4.72 -2.33 7.98
C PRO A 1174 -6.18 -2.76 7.81
N GLU A 1175 -7.11 -1.82 7.62
CA GLU A 1175 -8.50 -2.15 7.37
C GLU A 1175 -8.71 -2.93 6.07
N VAL A 1176 -8.06 -2.51 4.99
CA VAL A 1176 -8.13 -3.21 3.70
C VAL A 1176 -7.59 -4.62 3.84
N LEU A 1177 -6.44 -4.81 4.51
CA LEU A 1177 -5.87 -6.12 4.78
C LEU A 1177 -6.81 -7.02 5.60
N ARG A 1178 -7.47 -6.48 6.63
CA ARG A 1178 -8.50 -7.19 7.40
C ARG A 1178 -9.70 -7.59 6.54
N ARG A 1179 -10.18 -6.70 5.66
CA ARG A 1179 -11.26 -7.02 4.69
C ARG A 1179 -10.83 -8.10 3.69
N LEU A 1180 -9.54 -8.18 3.40
CA LEU A 1180 -8.89 -9.23 2.60
C LEU A 1180 -8.59 -10.50 3.41
N GLY A 1181 -9.06 -10.61 4.65
CA GLY A 1181 -8.94 -11.83 5.47
C GLY A 1181 -7.60 -11.98 6.18
N TRP A 1182 -6.73 -10.97 6.16
CA TRP A 1182 -5.48 -10.96 6.92
C TRP A 1182 -5.72 -10.48 8.35
N HIS A 1183 -5.12 -11.15 9.32
CA HIS A 1183 -4.85 -10.54 10.62
C HIS A 1183 -3.64 -9.63 10.47
N TYR A 1184 -3.83 -8.35 10.78
CA TYR A 1184 -2.77 -7.36 10.67
C TYR A 1184 -2.01 -7.24 11.98
N VAL A 1185 -0.69 -7.48 11.96
CA VAL A 1185 0.20 -7.30 13.10
C VAL A 1185 1.23 -6.23 12.79
N ARG A 1186 1.17 -5.13 13.54
CA ARG A 1186 2.15 -4.05 13.50
C ARG A 1186 3.34 -4.43 14.38
N VAL A 1187 4.56 -4.35 13.86
CA VAL A 1187 5.78 -4.65 14.63
C VAL A 1187 6.78 -3.51 14.49
N HIS A 1188 7.13 -2.87 15.61
CA HIS A 1188 8.12 -1.79 15.60
C HIS A 1188 9.54 -2.34 15.37
N ALA A 1189 10.35 -1.66 14.56
CA ALA A 1189 11.71 -2.09 14.22
C ALA A 1189 12.58 -2.28 15.48
N PHE A 1190 12.48 -1.37 16.46
CA PHE A 1190 13.15 -1.52 17.75
C PHE A 1190 12.69 -2.73 18.54
N GLN A 1191 11.39 -3.02 18.53
CA GLN A 1191 10.84 -4.19 19.23
C GLN A 1191 11.37 -5.48 18.61
N LEU A 1192 11.36 -5.55 17.28
CA LEU A 1192 11.84 -6.71 16.54
C LEU A 1192 13.34 -6.91 16.69
N PHE A 1193 14.11 -5.82 16.70
CA PHE A 1193 15.56 -5.88 16.90
C PHE A 1193 15.94 -6.27 18.35
N SER A 1194 15.21 -5.76 19.35
CA SER A 1194 15.55 -5.99 20.76
C SER A 1194 15.12 -7.35 21.30
N ASP A 1195 13.96 -7.85 20.88
CA ASP A 1195 13.39 -9.12 21.36
C ASP A 1195 12.58 -9.82 20.25
N PRO A 1196 13.26 -10.36 19.22
CA PRO A 1196 12.60 -11.00 18.09
C PRO A 1196 11.85 -12.29 18.47
N ASP A 1197 12.28 -12.99 19.54
CA ASP A 1197 11.59 -14.19 20.04
C ASP A 1197 10.23 -13.86 20.65
N ARG A 1198 10.14 -12.79 21.45
CA ARG A 1198 8.84 -12.33 21.98
C ARG A 1198 7.90 -11.90 20.86
N VAL A 1199 8.41 -11.29 19.79
CA VAL A 1199 7.60 -10.95 18.60
C VAL A 1199 7.12 -12.22 17.90
N ALA A 1200 8.00 -13.20 17.68
CA ALA A 1200 7.64 -14.49 17.08
C ALA A 1200 6.56 -15.22 17.91
N ASP A 1201 6.69 -15.21 19.24
CA ASP A 1201 5.70 -15.79 20.15
C ASP A 1201 4.35 -15.06 20.11
N THR A 1202 4.37 -13.74 19.94
CA THR A 1202 3.15 -12.93 19.79
C THR A 1202 2.43 -13.27 18.50
N VAL A 1203 3.16 -13.40 17.38
CA VAL A 1203 2.61 -13.84 16.10
C VAL A 1203 2.07 -15.27 16.18
N ALA A 1204 2.81 -16.19 16.81
CA ALA A 1204 2.37 -17.57 17.02
C ALA A 1204 1.06 -17.64 17.82
N ALA A 1205 0.91 -16.79 18.85
CA ALA A 1205 -0.32 -16.70 19.63
C ALA A 1205 -1.52 -16.21 18.78
N VAL A 1206 -1.32 -15.22 17.88
CA VAL A 1206 -2.37 -14.77 16.95
C VAL A 1206 -2.79 -15.89 16.00
N LEU A 1207 -1.85 -16.76 15.61
CA LEU A 1207 -2.08 -17.93 14.77
C LEU A 1207 -2.64 -19.14 15.53
N GLY A 1208 -2.83 -19.05 16.85
CA GLY A 1208 -3.37 -20.13 17.68
C GLY A 1208 -2.41 -21.30 17.89
N VAL A 1209 -1.10 -21.08 17.77
CA VAL A 1209 -0.06 -22.09 18.04
C VAL A 1209 0.32 -22.02 19.53
N ASP A 1210 0.13 -23.12 20.26
CA ASP A 1210 0.52 -23.22 21.68
C ASP A 1210 2.04 -23.12 21.84
N ARG A 1211 2.50 -22.51 22.95
CA ARG A 1211 3.92 -22.35 23.30
C ARG A 1211 4.61 -23.71 23.46
N GLY A 1212 5.14 -24.25 22.36
CA GLY A 1212 6.13 -25.32 22.42
C GLY A 1212 7.41 -24.80 23.08
N ALA A 1213 7.95 -25.52 24.05
CA ALA A 1213 9.23 -25.17 24.67
C ALA A 1213 10.35 -25.24 23.62
N THR A 1214 10.88 -24.09 23.21
CA THR A 1214 12.06 -23.99 22.34
C THR A 1214 13.21 -23.30 23.07
N GLN A 1215 14.43 -23.79 22.81
CA GLN A 1215 15.69 -23.30 23.35
C GLN A 1215 15.92 -21.84 22.95
N GLU A 1216 16.25 -20.99 23.93
CA GLU A 1216 16.68 -19.61 23.73
C GLU A 1216 17.89 -19.55 22.78
N ILE A 1217 17.80 -18.71 21.75
CA ILE A 1217 18.96 -18.32 20.94
C ILE A 1217 19.63 -17.16 21.67
N SER A 1218 20.82 -17.40 22.23
CA SER A 1218 21.60 -16.38 22.95
C SER A 1218 22.08 -15.28 22.01
N ILE A 1219 21.47 -14.09 22.11
CA ILE A 1219 21.94 -12.85 21.49
C ILE A 1219 22.56 -11.98 22.60
N PRO A 1220 23.64 -11.20 22.33
CA PRO A 1220 24.21 -10.30 23.32
C PRO A 1220 23.16 -9.30 23.82
N PRO A 1221 23.05 -9.07 25.13
CA PRO A 1221 22.05 -8.17 25.68
C PRO A 1221 22.31 -6.73 25.23
N ILE A 1222 21.23 -6.04 24.84
CA ILE A 1222 21.21 -4.57 24.88
C ILE A 1222 21.47 -4.19 26.35
N PRO A 1223 22.35 -3.21 26.65
CA PRO A 1223 22.52 -2.74 28.01
C PRO A 1223 21.21 -2.14 28.51
N ALA A 1224 20.42 -2.95 29.23
CA ALA A 1224 19.34 -2.46 30.06
C ALA A 1224 19.96 -1.58 31.15
N ARG A 1225 19.64 -0.29 31.15
CA ARG A 1225 19.92 0.57 32.30
C ARG A 1225 18.65 0.90 33.04
N ARG A 1226 18.77 0.70 34.36
CA ARG A 1226 17.91 1.20 35.43
C ARG A 1226 17.57 2.67 35.29
#